data_AF-A0A5B2U9J7-F1
#
_entry.id   AF-A0A5B2U9J7-F1
#
_cell.length_a   1.000
_cell.length_b   1.000
_cell.length_c   1.000
_cell.angle_alpha   90.00
_cell.angle_beta   90.00
_cell.angle_gamma   90.00
#
_symmetry.space_group_name_H-M   'P 1'
#
loop_
_entity.id
_entity.type
_entity.pdbx_description
1 polymer ?
#
loop_
_entity_poly.entity_id
_entity_poly.type
_entity_poly.pdbx_seq_one_letter_code
_entity_poly.pdbx_strand_id
1 'polypeptide(L)'
;MKKLIIPIGILIIGTAQAQLTNTENYVYSKTYLSDPTLPNIKSTETVQYFDGLGRAKQIVNVKASPLGKDVVIPIKYDQFGRQVQDYLPVPQGGTLNGGIITDPLANVSSTPYGSEKIYSEKIIENSPLDRVLAQKQVGTAWDNKPVQFEYDANADGEVKRYTATFDYNNFTSQLILSGSYGTGQLYKNTVTDEDGNVTIEFKNGQGQVILVRKVISATESANTYYVFNDYDQLAFVIPPKASLEADPNTVLNDLCYQYKYDGRNRLIEKKLPGKGWEYMIYNNADQLVMSQDALLRTKGQWLVTKYDQFGRVVFTAITNNNSTRQSLQTTITGAAYTFEIRSAGSFTVSGMPIYYTNRALPGSLAQVLSVNYYDTYPAGSSAVTNVFAQPLLTDNPANEQTTKGLLTASYIKNIEDDKWTRNFIWYDTKGRNIGSRSNNHLGGYTVVNNKLDFAGVILQTNTYHKRLAADPEKAIVEKFTYDPQNRLLTRTHQVGSNRVEYLTQNKYNEISQLESKKVGGTAAASPLQTVDYQYNIRGWMTKINDPANLGSDLFGYKINYNQVEGLEMPNSDFSDLKVKPKYNGNIAEVSWKTLTEDNEPLKRYGYVYDSLNRLSAGFYQKTGAEVAKEYFEKPEYDLNGNITRLKRSEGILPGSTVAMSIDNLKYDYSGNRLIKVTDEQQNPSGYPYLAVPNSIEYDNGNLNGNGNMTKHLDKGISSIEYNYLNLPDKITQNSKLTSYLYRADGVKVKKLFGDLETHYLDGFQYKTTFLRESWDGEGTFIPDPNEIPELKLRIIPTSEGYYDALLNKYVYNFTDHLGNVRLSYTDTNGDGIIQPRRYNTSTCSPIFGCLGEWKPGEIVEVNDFYPFGLLHNYTATTQNAYQYKYNGKELQETGMYDYGARFYMPDLGRWGVVDPLATEMRSYSPYNYAFNNPIRFIDPDGRAPVGGPGDGTDGKTYNIEEIVITVRRKTNNFLIRTWNAIQNALAHQYSSKTNADKYGGLNSYRQWQASPFYNEGETKTDRIFRLIGNSKREEMLDFGGGGYNMWGGYGRATKAVNAIEEASNLIPAKSTAPQVGESLGLTVREGNISIGGNANGRFDFVVTKSGDLKVGSGHYYLSGEANNVQAAGQIRLHNGQIVEINNVSGHYAPSAQEAQNFPSIISKAGVNTSNAKLTIFKE
;
A
#
# COMPACT_ATOMS: atom_id res chain seq x y z
N MET A 1 -8.27 60.85 -64.19
CA MET A 1 -7.13 61.13 -63.28
C MET A 1 -7.20 60.17 -62.10
N LYS A 2 -6.03 59.68 -61.67
CA LYS A 2 -5.77 58.40 -60.97
C LYS A 2 -6.80 57.97 -59.90
N LYS A 3 -7.37 56.76 -60.05
CA LYS A 3 -8.09 56.01 -59.01
C LYS A 3 -7.32 54.73 -58.75
N LEU A 4 -6.75 54.60 -57.55
CA LEU A 4 -6.14 53.36 -57.06
C LEU A 4 -6.67 53.08 -55.66
N ILE A 5 -6.99 51.80 -55.51
CA ILE A 5 -7.72 51.08 -54.48
C ILE A 5 -6.85 50.88 -53.24
N ILE A 6 -7.40 51.09 -52.03
CA ILE A 6 -6.98 50.40 -50.79
C ILE A 6 -8.22 50.25 -49.89
N PRO A 7 -8.75 49.04 -49.63
CA PRO A 7 -9.61 48.79 -48.50
C PRO A 7 -8.80 48.25 -47.30
N ILE A 8 -9.23 48.72 -46.14
CA ILE A 8 -8.67 48.54 -44.80
C ILE A 8 -8.79 47.06 -44.37
N GLY A 9 -7.66 46.44 -44.05
CA GLY A 9 -7.59 45.13 -43.40
C GLY A 9 -7.77 45.25 -41.89
N ILE A 10 -8.87 44.70 -41.39
CA ILE A 10 -9.17 44.53 -39.97
C ILE A 10 -8.35 43.34 -39.43
N LEU A 11 -7.54 43.60 -38.40
CA LEU A 11 -6.78 42.62 -37.64
C LEU A 11 -7.68 42.11 -36.49
N ILE A 12 -8.38 41.00 -36.70
CA ILE A 12 -8.99 40.20 -35.63
C ILE A 12 -8.16 38.92 -35.53
N ILE A 13 -7.23 38.90 -34.57
CA ILE A 13 -6.59 37.67 -34.10
C ILE A 13 -7.61 37.02 -33.16
N GLY A 14 -8.60 36.35 -33.75
CA GLY A 14 -9.43 35.40 -33.05
C GLY A 14 -8.60 34.13 -32.86
N THR A 15 -8.39 33.72 -31.62
CA THR A 15 -7.88 32.39 -31.28
C THR A 15 -8.84 31.34 -31.85
N ALA A 16 -8.49 30.78 -33.00
CA ALA A 16 -9.16 29.60 -33.53
C ALA A 16 -8.88 28.44 -32.57
N GLN A 17 -9.82 28.15 -31.65
CA GLN A 17 -9.87 26.83 -31.05
C GLN A 17 -10.32 25.87 -32.15
N ALA A 18 -9.48 24.89 -32.47
CA ALA A 18 -9.90 23.81 -33.35
C ALA A 18 -11.14 23.14 -32.72
N GLN A 19 -12.29 23.22 -33.41
CA GLN A 19 -13.48 22.51 -32.97
C GLN A 19 -13.22 21.01 -33.01
N LEU A 20 -13.55 20.32 -31.91
CA LEU A 20 -13.70 18.86 -31.93
C LEU A 20 -14.67 18.48 -33.05
N THR A 21 -14.51 17.28 -33.61
CA THR A 21 -15.17 16.93 -34.88
C THR A 21 -16.69 17.04 -34.75
N ASN A 22 -17.35 17.55 -35.79
CA ASN A 22 -18.82 17.61 -35.86
C ASN A 22 -19.44 16.29 -36.39
N THR A 23 -18.60 15.30 -36.70
CA THR A 23 -19.00 14.07 -37.39
C THR A 23 -18.94 12.83 -36.50
N GLU A 24 -18.36 12.93 -35.31
CA GLU A 24 -18.16 11.81 -34.40
C GLU A 24 -18.84 12.06 -33.05
N ASN A 25 -19.37 11.00 -32.43
CA ASN A 25 -19.84 11.06 -31.06
C ASN A 25 -18.64 11.04 -30.11
N TYR A 26 -18.58 11.96 -29.14
CA TYR A 26 -17.52 12.00 -28.16
C TYR A 26 -17.98 12.50 -26.79
N VAL A 27 -17.20 12.18 -25.76
CA VAL A 27 -17.23 12.81 -24.44
C VAL A 27 -15.90 13.56 -24.27
N TYR A 28 -15.98 14.86 -23.99
CA TYR A 28 -14.82 15.70 -23.69
C TYR A 28 -14.80 16.02 -22.19
N SER A 29 -13.66 15.80 -21.57
CA SER A 29 -13.38 16.17 -20.19
C SER A 29 -12.19 17.12 -20.15
N LYS A 30 -12.30 18.19 -19.37
CA LYS A 30 -11.25 19.16 -19.11
C LYS A 30 -11.16 19.43 -17.62
N THR A 31 -9.98 19.22 -17.06
CA THR A 31 -9.66 19.56 -15.67
C THR A 31 -8.64 20.68 -15.68
N TYR A 32 -8.94 21.77 -14.98
CA TYR A 32 -8.04 22.91 -14.89
C TYR A 32 -6.98 22.68 -13.82
N LEU A 33 -5.71 22.83 -14.19
CA LEU A 33 -4.56 22.74 -13.28
C LEU A 33 -4.07 24.10 -12.81
N SER A 34 -4.48 25.16 -13.50
CA SER A 34 -4.30 26.54 -13.05
C SER A 34 -5.65 27.25 -12.98
N ASP A 35 -5.65 28.43 -12.36
CA ASP A 35 -6.82 29.29 -12.37
C ASP A 35 -7.25 29.58 -13.83
N PRO A 36 -8.51 29.27 -14.21
CA PRO A 36 -9.01 29.42 -15.58
C PRO A 36 -9.14 30.88 -16.02
N THR A 37 -8.98 31.83 -15.10
CA THR A 37 -8.99 33.27 -15.40
C THR A 37 -7.62 33.80 -15.83
N LEU A 38 -6.55 33.02 -15.63
CA LEU A 38 -5.20 33.41 -16.02
C LEU A 38 -4.98 33.28 -17.54
N PRO A 39 -4.10 34.10 -18.14
CA PRO A 39 -3.84 34.07 -19.58
C PRO A 39 -3.17 32.78 -20.07
N ASN A 40 -2.39 32.12 -19.21
CA ASN A 40 -1.71 30.86 -19.50
C ASN A 40 -2.33 29.74 -18.68
N ILE A 41 -3.42 29.17 -19.19
CA ILE A 41 -4.17 28.11 -18.51
C ILE A 41 -3.45 26.77 -18.67
N LYS A 42 -3.13 26.10 -17.56
CA LYS A 42 -2.77 24.68 -17.53
C LYS A 42 -4.03 23.84 -17.37
N SER A 43 -4.15 22.76 -18.14
CA SER A 43 -5.25 21.81 -18.03
C SER A 43 -4.87 20.41 -18.50
N THR A 44 -5.51 19.41 -17.93
CA THR A 44 -5.56 18.05 -18.46
C THR A 44 -6.86 17.88 -19.24
N GLU A 45 -6.77 17.27 -20.42
CA GLU A 45 -7.85 17.21 -21.39
C GLU A 45 -7.91 15.81 -22.01
N THR A 46 -9.10 15.23 -22.05
CA THR A 46 -9.34 13.91 -22.63
C THR A 46 -10.58 13.94 -23.50
N VAL A 47 -10.47 13.35 -24.69
CA VAL A 47 -11.59 13.11 -25.60
C VAL A 47 -11.76 11.61 -25.78
N GLN A 48 -12.93 11.08 -25.46
CA GLN A 48 -13.30 9.69 -25.72
C GLN A 48 -14.28 9.65 -26.89
N TYR A 49 -13.88 9.03 -28.00
CA TYR A 49 -14.71 8.87 -29.19
C TYR A 49 -15.46 7.54 -29.16
N PHE A 50 -16.68 7.53 -29.70
CA PHE A 50 -17.56 6.37 -29.75
C PHE A 50 -17.86 5.95 -31.19
N ASP A 51 -18.10 4.67 -31.40
CA ASP A 51 -18.63 4.14 -32.65
C ASP A 51 -20.16 4.35 -32.77
N GLY A 52 -20.75 3.92 -33.89
CA GLY A 52 -22.18 4.04 -34.14
C GLY A 52 -23.07 3.22 -33.19
N LEU A 53 -22.49 2.34 -32.37
CA LEU A 53 -23.18 1.55 -31.33
C LEU A 53 -22.96 2.14 -29.92
N GLY A 54 -22.29 3.29 -29.81
CA GLY A 54 -22.01 3.94 -28.53
C GLY A 54 -20.88 3.28 -27.74
N ARG A 55 -20.05 2.44 -28.37
CA ARG A 55 -18.88 1.84 -27.71
C ARG A 55 -17.65 2.71 -27.94
N ALA A 56 -16.80 2.86 -26.93
CA ALA A 56 -15.59 3.67 -27.05
C ALA A 56 -14.63 3.06 -28.08
N LYS A 57 -14.18 3.84 -29.07
CA LYS A 57 -13.26 3.40 -30.13
C LYS A 57 -11.87 4.01 -30.05
N GLN A 58 -11.74 5.16 -29.37
CA GLN A 58 -10.46 5.85 -29.21
C GLN A 58 -10.52 6.79 -28.00
N ILE A 59 -9.45 6.84 -27.22
CA ILE A 59 -9.24 7.85 -26.18
C ILE A 59 -8.04 8.70 -26.59
N VAL A 60 -8.21 10.02 -26.59
CA VAL A 60 -7.16 11.00 -26.90
C VAL A 60 -6.90 11.85 -25.67
N ASN A 61 -5.72 11.70 -25.07
CA ASN A 61 -5.23 12.59 -24.02
C ASN A 61 -4.48 13.75 -24.68
N VAL A 62 -5.06 14.94 -24.61
CA VAL A 62 -4.63 16.10 -25.38
C VAL A 62 -3.38 16.71 -24.77
N LYS A 63 -2.33 16.87 -25.59
CA LYS A 63 -1.02 17.41 -25.18
C LYS A 63 -0.45 16.73 -23.92
N ALA A 64 -0.76 15.46 -23.71
CA ALA A 64 -0.43 14.76 -22.48
C ALA A 64 1.04 14.33 -22.41
N SER A 65 1.78 14.23 -23.52
CA SER A 65 3.21 13.92 -23.48
C SER A 65 4.06 15.10 -22.97
N PRO A 66 5.29 14.87 -22.47
CA PRO A 66 6.22 15.95 -22.08
C PRO A 66 6.49 17.00 -23.16
N LEU A 67 6.53 16.61 -24.44
CA LEU A 67 6.66 17.56 -25.55
C LEU A 67 5.31 18.16 -26.02
N GLY A 68 4.22 17.94 -25.28
CA GLY A 68 2.90 18.49 -25.58
C GLY A 68 2.23 17.83 -26.79
N LYS A 69 2.49 16.55 -27.05
CA LYS A 69 1.82 15.77 -28.09
C LYS A 69 0.61 15.04 -27.53
N ASP A 70 -0.35 14.72 -28.39
CA ASP A 70 -1.50 13.91 -27.98
C ASP A 70 -1.04 12.46 -27.73
N VAL A 71 -1.62 11.81 -26.72
CA VAL A 71 -1.37 10.40 -26.39
C VAL A 71 -2.67 9.63 -26.59
N VAL A 72 -2.65 8.65 -27.48
CA VAL A 72 -3.86 7.99 -27.97
C VAL A 72 -3.90 6.53 -27.54
N ILE A 73 -5.05 6.07 -27.06
CA ILE A 73 -5.33 4.66 -26.80
C ILE A 73 -6.42 4.21 -27.79
N PRO A 74 -6.07 3.41 -28.81
CA PRO A 74 -7.06 2.83 -29.70
C PRO A 74 -7.80 1.68 -29.01
N ILE A 75 -9.11 1.60 -29.21
CA ILE A 75 -9.94 0.51 -28.69
C ILE A 75 -10.53 -0.23 -29.89
N LYS A 76 -10.19 -1.52 -30.00
CA LYS A 76 -10.66 -2.38 -31.09
C LYS A 76 -11.54 -3.48 -30.53
N TYR A 77 -12.62 -3.74 -31.26
CA TYR A 77 -13.54 -4.83 -30.99
C TYR A 77 -13.40 -5.90 -32.06
N ASP A 78 -13.61 -7.16 -31.66
CA ASP A 78 -13.78 -8.24 -32.61
C ASP A 78 -15.17 -8.17 -33.31
N GLN A 79 -15.43 -9.12 -34.21
CA GLN A 79 -16.70 -9.21 -34.95
C GLN A 79 -17.94 -9.41 -34.06
N PHE A 80 -17.75 -9.83 -32.80
CA PHE A 80 -18.83 -10.00 -31.82
C PHE A 80 -18.96 -8.81 -30.87
N GLY A 81 -18.15 -7.77 -31.05
CA GLY A 81 -18.19 -6.56 -30.24
C GLY A 81 -17.46 -6.64 -28.90
N ARG A 82 -16.55 -7.60 -28.74
CA ARG A 82 -15.76 -7.82 -27.52
C ARG A 82 -14.39 -7.18 -27.65
N GLN A 83 -13.90 -6.55 -26.58
CA GLN A 83 -12.54 -5.98 -26.52
C GLN A 83 -11.53 -7.07 -26.11
N VAL A 84 -10.97 -7.75 -27.11
CA VAL A 84 -9.98 -8.83 -26.93
C VAL A 84 -8.53 -8.33 -26.90
N GLN A 85 -8.29 -7.08 -27.33
CA GLN A 85 -6.97 -6.46 -27.34
C GLN A 85 -6.97 -5.19 -26.48
N ASP A 86 -5.99 -5.08 -25.59
CA ASP A 86 -5.78 -3.91 -24.75
C ASP A 86 -4.44 -3.26 -25.15
N TYR A 87 -4.50 -2.13 -25.86
CA TYR A 87 -3.34 -1.41 -26.41
C TYR A 87 -2.68 -0.48 -25.38
N LEU A 88 -1.35 -0.38 -25.47
CA LEU A 88 -0.59 0.64 -24.76
C LEU A 88 -0.86 2.04 -25.34
N PRO A 89 -0.75 3.11 -24.54
CA PRO A 89 -0.91 4.48 -25.02
C PRO A 89 0.18 4.87 -26.04
N VAL A 90 -0.23 5.40 -27.19
CA VAL A 90 0.69 5.77 -28.29
C VAL A 90 0.77 7.30 -28.39
N PRO A 91 1.90 7.91 -27.99
CA PRO A 91 2.18 9.32 -28.31
C PRO A 91 2.14 9.53 -29.81
N GLN A 92 1.56 10.64 -30.25
CA GLN A 92 1.41 10.98 -31.67
C GLN A 92 2.53 11.92 -32.15
N GLY A 93 2.61 12.20 -33.46
CA GLY A 93 3.63 13.11 -34.02
C GLY A 93 3.46 14.58 -33.61
N GLY A 94 2.29 14.95 -33.09
CA GLY A 94 1.94 16.29 -32.64
C GLY A 94 0.62 16.29 -31.88
N THR A 95 -0.09 17.42 -31.91
CA THR A 95 -1.42 17.56 -31.31
C THR A 95 -2.44 17.98 -32.37
N LEU A 96 -3.61 17.33 -32.36
CA LEU A 96 -4.80 17.79 -33.08
C LEU A 96 -5.79 18.47 -32.13
N ASN A 97 -5.34 18.86 -30.93
CA ASN A 97 -6.15 19.41 -29.85
C ASN A 97 -7.39 18.55 -29.55
N GLY A 98 -7.21 17.24 -29.50
CA GLY A 98 -8.29 16.29 -29.22
C GLY A 98 -9.05 15.78 -30.43
N GLY A 99 -8.71 16.23 -31.65
CA GLY A 99 -9.24 15.65 -32.89
C GLY A 99 -8.95 14.14 -32.99
N ILE A 100 -9.90 13.39 -33.58
CA ILE A 100 -9.75 11.95 -33.78
C ILE A 100 -8.54 11.65 -34.69
N ILE A 101 -7.76 10.64 -34.34
CA ILE A 101 -6.60 10.20 -35.12
C ILE A 101 -6.99 8.97 -35.92
N THR A 102 -6.91 9.04 -37.26
CA THR A 102 -7.36 7.97 -38.16
C THR A 102 -6.52 6.69 -38.02
N ASP A 103 -5.19 6.82 -37.94
CA ASP A 103 -4.28 5.69 -37.75
C ASP A 103 -3.27 5.99 -36.64
N PRO A 104 -3.67 5.84 -35.36
CA PRO A 104 -2.78 6.14 -34.25
C PRO A 104 -1.62 5.14 -34.13
N LEU A 105 -1.73 3.96 -34.76
CA LEU A 105 -0.73 2.90 -34.68
C LEU A 105 0.45 3.13 -35.63
N ALA A 106 0.28 3.95 -36.68
CA ALA A 106 1.38 4.34 -37.56
C ALA A 106 2.53 5.02 -36.82
N ASN A 107 2.27 5.65 -35.66
CA ASN A 107 3.29 6.37 -34.91
C ASN A 107 4.12 5.49 -33.96
N VAL A 108 3.78 4.21 -33.78
CA VAL A 108 4.39 3.32 -32.77
C VAL A 108 5.92 3.23 -32.91
N SER A 109 6.44 3.15 -34.12
CA SER A 109 7.89 3.05 -34.36
C SER A 109 8.69 4.30 -33.94
N SER A 110 8.03 5.44 -33.76
CA SER A 110 8.62 6.69 -33.27
C SER A 110 8.53 6.86 -31.75
N THR A 111 7.88 5.91 -31.07
CA THR A 111 7.74 5.88 -29.62
C THR A 111 8.83 5.00 -28.99
N PRO A 112 8.99 5.02 -27.65
CA PRO A 112 9.88 4.08 -26.96
C PRO A 112 9.55 2.58 -27.19
N TYR A 113 8.41 2.25 -27.80
CA TYR A 113 8.03 0.87 -28.09
C TYR A 113 8.75 0.26 -29.31
N GLY A 114 9.23 1.09 -30.25
CA GLY A 114 9.90 0.61 -31.46
C GLY A 114 9.03 -0.36 -32.27
N SER A 115 9.53 -1.59 -32.51
CA SER A 115 8.83 -2.64 -33.26
C SER A 115 8.15 -3.70 -32.38
N GLU A 116 7.94 -3.43 -31.10
CA GLU A 116 7.36 -4.40 -30.16
C GLU A 116 5.85 -4.61 -30.34
N LYS A 117 5.34 -5.74 -29.83
CA LYS A 117 3.89 -5.97 -29.66
C LYS A 117 3.35 -5.06 -28.55
N ILE A 118 2.60 -4.01 -28.90
CA ILE A 118 2.12 -3.00 -27.94
C ILE A 118 0.72 -3.27 -27.35
N TYR A 119 0.22 -4.50 -27.41
CA TYR A 119 -1.08 -4.85 -26.85
C TYR A 119 -1.05 -6.20 -26.16
N SER A 120 -1.83 -6.31 -25.09
CA SER A 120 -2.17 -7.62 -24.53
C SER A 120 -3.38 -8.18 -25.27
N GLU A 121 -3.48 -9.49 -25.33
CA GLU A 121 -4.48 -10.19 -26.14
C GLU A 121 -5.11 -11.33 -25.35
N LYS A 122 -6.44 -11.33 -25.29
CA LYS A 122 -7.25 -12.36 -24.66
C LYS A 122 -7.74 -13.33 -25.72
N ILE A 123 -7.40 -14.60 -25.54
CA ILE A 123 -7.98 -15.71 -26.28
C ILE A 123 -9.16 -16.21 -25.46
N ILE A 124 -10.35 -16.15 -26.03
CA ILE A 124 -11.61 -16.50 -25.38
C ILE A 124 -12.21 -17.73 -26.05
N GLU A 125 -12.96 -18.52 -25.27
CA GLU A 125 -13.68 -19.66 -25.82
C GLU A 125 -14.79 -19.22 -26.79
N ASN A 126 -15.15 -20.09 -27.72
CA ASN A 126 -16.27 -19.86 -28.64
C ASN A 126 -17.60 -20.25 -27.98
N SER A 127 -17.94 -19.58 -26.88
CA SER A 127 -19.17 -19.82 -26.11
C SER A 127 -19.81 -18.50 -25.68
N PRO A 128 -21.12 -18.46 -25.39
CA PRO A 128 -21.78 -17.27 -24.84
C PRO A 128 -21.25 -16.80 -23.48
N LEU A 129 -20.42 -17.59 -22.80
CA LEU A 129 -19.84 -17.24 -21.51
C LEU A 129 -18.58 -16.37 -21.64
N ASP A 130 -17.99 -16.26 -22.84
CA ASP A 130 -16.79 -15.47 -23.14
C ASP A 130 -15.63 -15.67 -22.14
N ARG A 131 -15.45 -16.89 -21.65
CA ARG A 131 -14.38 -17.20 -20.69
C ARG A 131 -13.02 -17.08 -21.37
N VAL A 132 -12.07 -16.46 -20.67
CA VAL A 132 -10.68 -16.32 -21.13
C VAL A 132 -9.98 -17.66 -20.98
N LEU A 133 -9.46 -18.22 -22.08
CA LEU A 133 -8.65 -19.45 -22.11
C LEU A 133 -7.16 -19.13 -22.04
N ALA A 134 -6.74 -18.01 -22.62
CA ALA A 134 -5.35 -17.57 -22.53
C ALA A 134 -5.24 -16.04 -22.61
N GLN A 135 -4.15 -15.51 -22.06
CA GLN A 135 -3.80 -14.10 -22.18
C GLN A 135 -2.34 -13.95 -22.55
N LYS A 136 -2.07 -13.41 -23.76
CA LYS A 136 -0.74 -13.00 -24.18
C LYS A 136 -0.48 -11.58 -23.68
N GLN A 137 0.65 -11.37 -23.01
CA GLN A 137 1.04 -10.04 -22.53
C GLN A 137 1.65 -9.19 -23.66
N VAL A 138 1.81 -7.88 -23.39
CA VAL A 138 2.54 -6.98 -24.29
C VAL A 138 4.00 -7.43 -24.43
N GLY A 139 4.60 -7.13 -25.58
CA GLY A 139 5.96 -7.47 -25.95
C GLY A 139 6.07 -8.77 -26.74
N THR A 140 6.93 -8.75 -27.77
CA THR A 140 7.13 -9.85 -28.72
C THR A 140 7.63 -11.11 -28.01
N ALA A 141 8.49 -10.93 -26.99
CA ALA A 141 9.03 -12.03 -26.19
C ALA A 141 7.95 -12.80 -25.40
N TRP A 142 6.78 -12.21 -25.14
CA TRP A 142 5.68 -12.83 -24.41
C TRP A 142 4.62 -13.48 -25.32
N ASP A 143 4.72 -13.34 -26.64
CA ASP A 143 3.67 -13.84 -27.55
C ASP A 143 3.50 -15.37 -27.49
N ASN A 144 4.62 -16.08 -27.29
CA ASN A 144 4.67 -17.52 -27.10
C ASN A 144 4.75 -17.93 -25.62
N LYS A 145 4.50 -17.00 -24.69
CA LYS A 145 4.46 -17.22 -23.24
C LYS A 145 3.13 -16.74 -22.63
N PRO A 146 1.98 -17.18 -23.17
CA PRO A 146 0.67 -16.78 -22.64
C PRO A 146 0.42 -17.34 -21.25
N VAL A 147 -0.27 -16.57 -20.41
CA VAL A 147 -0.92 -17.10 -19.22
C VAL A 147 -2.11 -17.94 -19.66
N GLN A 148 -2.20 -19.19 -19.21
CA GLN A 148 -3.30 -20.10 -19.55
C GLN A 148 -4.33 -20.17 -18.43
N PHE A 149 -5.58 -20.41 -18.81
CA PHE A 149 -6.70 -20.59 -17.91
C PHE A 149 -7.51 -21.82 -18.32
N GLU A 150 -7.79 -22.70 -17.36
CA GLU A 150 -8.65 -23.86 -17.56
C GLU A 150 -9.78 -23.84 -16.54
N TYR A 151 -10.97 -24.27 -16.97
CA TYR A 151 -12.18 -24.31 -16.15
C TYR A 151 -12.75 -25.71 -16.20
N ASP A 152 -12.72 -26.40 -15.08
CA ASP A 152 -13.18 -27.79 -14.93
C ASP A 152 -13.98 -27.94 -13.62
N ALA A 153 -14.32 -29.17 -13.26
CA ALA A 153 -14.77 -29.54 -11.94
C ALA A 153 -13.79 -30.53 -11.28
N ASN A 154 -13.85 -30.65 -9.95
CA ASN A 154 -12.96 -31.59 -9.25
C ASN A 154 -13.29 -33.05 -9.59
N ALA A 155 -12.26 -33.91 -9.56
CA ALA A 155 -12.41 -35.36 -9.58
C ALA A 155 -12.77 -35.91 -8.19
N ASP A 156 -13.29 -37.15 -8.15
CA ASP A 156 -13.54 -37.88 -6.90
C ASP A 156 -12.26 -38.02 -6.07
N GLY A 157 -12.33 -37.69 -4.78
CA GLY A 157 -11.19 -37.82 -3.87
C GLY A 157 -10.09 -36.77 -4.02
N GLU A 158 -10.16 -35.88 -5.03
CA GLU A 158 -9.09 -34.91 -5.35
C GLU A 158 -8.89 -33.84 -4.25
N VAL A 159 -9.98 -33.48 -3.56
CA VAL A 159 -10.00 -32.42 -2.54
C VAL A 159 -10.55 -33.00 -1.24
N LYS A 160 -9.75 -32.93 -0.16
CA LYS A 160 -10.21 -33.29 1.19
C LYS A 160 -11.35 -32.35 1.61
N ARG A 161 -12.38 -32.89 2.26
CA ARG A 161 -13.54 -32.12 2.73
C ARG A 161 -13.42 -31.84 4.22
N TYR A 162 -12.88 -30.69 4.54
CA TYR A 162 -12.91 -30.15 5.90
C TYR A 162 -14.22 -29.39 6.12
N THR A 163 -14.84 -29.61 7.27
CA THR A 163 -16.00 -28.85 7.75
C THR A 163 -15.71 -28.29 9.13
N ALA A 164 -16.37 -27.19 9.47
CA ALA A 164 -16.34 -26.66 10.83
C ALA A 164 -17.74 -26.58 11.41
N THR A 165 -17.85 -26.74 12.72
CA THR A 165 -19.09 -26.47 13.48
C THR A 165 -18.82 -25.39 14.50
N PHE A 166 -19.81 -24.54 14.78
CA PHE A 166 -19.71 -23.50 15.78
C PHE A 166 -20.87 -23.55 16.78
N ASP A 167 -20.56 -23.70 18.07
CA ASP A 167 -21.54 -23.68 19.15
C ASP A 167 -21.57 -22.30 19.83
N TYR A 168 -22.63 -21.54 19.60
CA TYR A 168 -22.84 -20.21 20.20
C TYR A 168 -23.09 -20.25 21.72
N ASN A 169 -23.42 -21.40 22.31
CA ASN A 169 -23.64 -21.50 23.76
C ASN A 169 -22.32 -21.45 24.54
N ASN A 170 -21.26 -22.06 24.01
CA ASN A 170 -19.95 -22.15 24.65
C ASN A 170 -18.82 -21.48 23.83
N PHE A 171 -19.13 -20.90 22.67
CA PHE A 171 -18.18 -20.26 21.74
C PHE A 171 -17.03 -21.20 21.31
N THR A 172 -17.36 -22.46 21.06
CA THR A 172 -16.41 -23.49 20.61
C THR A 172 -16.54 -23.72 19.11
N SER A 173 -15.38 -23.76 18.43
CA SER A 173 -15.28 -24.15 17.02
C SER A 173 -14.57 -25.50 16.93
N GLN A 174 -15.06 -26.41 16.09
CA GLN A 174 -14.44 -27.72 15.88
C GLN A 174 -14.17 -27.95 14.39
N LEU A 175 -12.96 -28.41 14.07
CA LEU A 175 -12.54 -28.80 12.72
C LEU A 175 -12.71 -30.31 12.53
N ILE A 176 -13.41 -30.71 11.47
CA ILE A 176 -13.74 -32.10 11.17
C ILE A 176 -13.29 -32.44 9.75
N LEU A 177 -12.53 -33.52 9.58
CA LEU A 177 -12.28 -34.11 8.26
C LEU A 177 -13.43 -35.04 7.89
N SER A 178 -14.31 -34.58 7.01
CA SER A 178 -15.54 -35.26 6.58
C SER A 178 -15.34 -36.03 5.26
N GLY A 179 -14.23 -36.75 5.12
CA GLY A 179 -13.84 -37.45 3.89
C GLY A 179 -13.28 -36.53 2.80
N SER A 180 -13.64 -36.80 1.54
CA SER A 180 -13.27 -35.98 0.38
C SER A 180 -14.51 -35.57 -0.42
N TYR A 181 -14.37 -34.53 -1.26
CA TYR A 181 -15.40 -34.16 -2.22
C TYR A 181 -15.47 -35.20 -3.35
N GLY A 182 -16.71 -35.48 -3.78
CA GLY A 182 -16.97 -36.34 -4.93
C GLY A 182 -16.81 -35.60 -6.27
N THR A 183 -16.84 -36.34 -7.38
CA THR A 183 -16.74 -35.76 -8.73
C THR A 183 -17.76 -34.65 -8.97
N GLY A 184 -17.32 -33.51 -9.52
CA GLY A 184 -18.21 -32.45 -9.99
C GLY A 184 -18.79 -31.54 -8.92
N GLN A 185 -18.33 -31.63 -7.66
CA GLN A 185 -18.91 -30.88 -6.53
C GLN A 185 -18.31 -29.47 -6.35
N LEU A 186 -17.11 -29.24 -6.85
CA LEU A 186 -16.37 -27.98 -6.78
C LEU A 186 -15.99 -27.53 -8.19
N TYR A 187 -16.10 -26.23 -8.44
CA TYR A 187 -15.48 -25.59 -9.60
C TYR A 187 -13.97 -25.62 -9.42
N LYS A 188 -13.25 -25.99 -10.48
CA LYS A 188 -11.78 -26.06 -10.53
C LYS A 188 -11.28 -25.07 -11.58
N ASN A 189 -10.62 -24.01 -11.13
CA ASN A 189 -10.03 -22.99 -12.00
C ASN A 189 -8.51 -23.14 -11.96
N THR A 190 -7.89 -23.52 -13.07
CA THR A 190 -6.43 -23.64 -13.20
C THR A 190 -5.87 -22.40 -13.89
N VAL A 191 -4.77 -21.86 -13.37
CA VAL A 191 -3.98 -20.80 -14.00
C VAL A 191 -2.54 -21.26 -14.12
N THR A 192 -2.00 -21.22 -15.34
CA THR A 192 -0.58 -21.45 -15.60
C THR A 192 0.07 -20.14 -16.00
N ASP A 193 1.08 -19.68 -15.24
CA ASP A 193 1.79 -18.43 -15.51
C ASP A 193 2.71 -18.52 -16.73
N GLU A 194 3.32 -17.39 -17.12
CA GLU A 194 4.19 -17.31 -18.30
C GLU A 194 5.45 -18.20 -18.21
N ASP A 195 5.83 -18.63 -17.00
CA ASP A 195 6.98 -19.49 -16.73
C ASP A 195 6.58 -20.96 -16.48
N GLY A 196 5.29 -21.29 -16.60
CA GLY A 196 4.76 -22.65 -16.47
C GLY A 196 4.37 -23.06 -15.04
N ASN A 197 4.36 -22.14 -14.08
CA ASN A 197 3.93 -22.45 -12.72
C ASN A 197 2.40 -22.52 -12.65
N VAL A 198 1.88 -23.55 -11.99
CA VAL A 198 0.45 -23.85 -11.97
C VAL A 198 -0.17 -23.57 -10.60
N THR A 199 -1.25 -22.78 -10.60
CA THR A 199 -2.11 -22.55 -9.43
C THR A 199 -3.53 -23.00 -9.76
N ILE A 200 -4.13 -23.76 -8.86
CA ILE A 200 -5.49 -24.30 -9.00
C ILE A 200 -6.32 -23.79 -7.83
N GLU A 201 -7.46 -23.19 -8.14
CA GLU A 201 -8.44 -22.73 -7.17
C GLU A 201 -9.68 -23.62 -7.24
N PHE A 202 -10.13 -24.10 -6.08
CA PHE A 202 -11.37 -24.86 -5.96
C PHE A 202 -12.43 -24.03 -5.22
N LYS A 203 -13.62 -23.90 -5.82
CA LYS A 203 -14.75 -23.15 -5.27
C LYS A 203 -16.00 -24.01 -5.14
N ASN A 204 -16.77 -23.81 -4.08
CA ASN A 204 -18.08 -24.46 -3.95
C ASN A 204 -19.17 -23.73 -4.77
N GLY A 205 -20.40 -24.26 -4.76
CA GLY A 205 -21.54 -23.67 -5.46
C GLY A 205 -21.95 -22.25 -5.01
N GLN A 206 -21.52 -21.81 -3.82
CA GLN A 206 -21.74 -20.45 -3.31
C GLN A 206 -20.61 -19.47 -3.73
N GLY A 207 -19.57 -19.96 -4.40
CA GLY A 207 -18.41 -19.16 -4.82
C GLY A 207 -17.33 -19.00 -3.74
N GLN A 208 -17.46 -19.67 -2.59
CA GLN A 208 -16.43 -19.68 -1.56
C GLN A 208 -15.23 -20.51 -2.03
N VAL A 209 -14.03 -19.96 -1.88
CA VAL A 209 -12.77 -20.70 -2.11
C VAL A 209 -12.61 -21.74 -1.03
N ILE A 210 -12.48 -23.02 -1.40
CA ILE A 210 -12.28 -24.14 -0.47
C ILE A 210 -10.81 -24.53 -0.39
N LEU A 211 -10.09 -24.48 -1.52
CA LEU A 211 -8.69 -24.84 -1.62
C LEU A 211 -8.00 -23.97 -2.67
N VAL A 212 -6.84 -23.43 -2.31
CA VAL A 212 -5.85 -22.95 -3.28
C VAL A 212 -4.68 -23.93 -3.28
N ARG A 213 -4.38 -24.50 -4.43
CA ARG A 213 -3.31 -25.46 -4.65
C ARG A 213 -2.26 -24.86 -5.57
N LYS A 214 -1.02 -24.78 -5.12
CA LYS A 214 0.14 -24.49 -5.99
C LYS A 214 0.87 -25.79 -6.28
N VAL A 215 1.00 -26.14 -7.56
CA VAL A 215 1.61 -27.41 -7.98
C VAL A 215 3.14 -27.27 -7.95
N ILE A 216 3.81 -28.16 -7.22
CA ILE A 216 5.28 -28.15 -7.10
C ILE A 216 5.88 -29.17 -8.08
N SER A 217 5.30 -30.36 -8.12
CA SER A 217 5.67 -31.47 -8.99
C SER A 217 4.44 -32.33 -9.30
N ALA A 218 4.60 -33.43 -10.04
CA ALA A 218 3.51 -34.36 -10.32
C ALA A 218 2.92 -35.03 -9.05
N THR A 219 3.68 -35.06 -7.95
CA THR A 219 3.29 -35.75 -6.70
C THR A 219 3.23 -34.82 -5.49
N GLU A 220 3.66 -33.57 -5.62
CA GLU A 220 3.72 -32.60 -4.52
C GLU A 220 3.02 -31.29 -4.87
N SER A 221 2.26 -30.76 -3.91
CA SER A 221 1.58 -29.47 -4.04
C SER A 221 1.47 -28.77 -2.69
N ALA A 222 1.57 -27.45 -2.70
CA ALA A 222 1.27 -26.62 -1.53
C ALA A 222 -0.23 -26.29 -1.51
N ASN A 223 -0.97 -26.93 -0.60
CA ASN A 223 -2.42 -26.80 -0.46
C ASN A 223 -2.80 -25.91 0.73
N THR A 224 -3.53 -24.82 0.49
CA THR A 224 -4.13 -24.00 1.54
C THR A 224 -5.64 -24.18 1.55
N TYR A 225 -6.18 -24.81 2.60
CA TYR A 225 -7.62 -25.01 2.74
C TYR A 225 -8.26 -23.88 3.53
N TYR A 226 -9.45 -23.48 3.08
CA TYR A 226 -10.31 -22.49 3.74
C TYR A 226 -11.57 -23.20 4.19
N VAL A 227 -11.79 -23.24 5.50
CA VAL A 227 -12.85 -24.06 6.10
C VAL A 227 -13.91 -23.15 6.69
N PHE A 228 -15.13 -23.29 6.19
CA PHE A 228 -16.29 -22.54 6.63
C PHE A 228 -17.09 -23.34 7.65
N ASN A 229 -17.69 -22.65 8.62
CA ASN A 229 -18.60 -23.26 9.58
C ASN A 229 -20.03 -23.39 9.00
N ASP A 230 -20.92 -23.95 9.82
CA ASP A 230 -22.35 -24.11 9.56
C ASP A 230 -23.13 -22.79 9.36
N TYR A 231 -22.47 -21.64 9.51
CA TYR A 231 -23.01 -20.29 9.27
C TYR A 231 -22.32 -19.57 8.10
N ASP A 232 -21.61 -20.30 7.23
CA ASP A 232 -20.87 -19.76 6.08
C ASP A 232 -19.74 -18.77 6.43
N GLN A 233 -19.24 -18.80 7.67
CA GLN A 233 -18.12 -17.97 8.13
C GLN A 233 -16.80 -18.73 8.05
N LEU A 234 -15.72 -18.07 7.64
CA LEU A 234 -14.38 -18.66 7.58
C LEU A 234 -13.87 -18.97 9.00
N ALA A 235 -13.94 -20.23 9.43
CA ALA A 235 -13.57 -20.64 10.79
C ALA A 235 -12.10 -21.05 10.92
N PHE A 236 -11.55 -21.70 9.90
CA PHE A 236 -10.16 -22.14 9.90
C PHE A 236 -9.49 -21.91 8.54
N VAL A 237 -8.18 -21.68 8.58
CA VAL A 237 -7.32 -21.79 7.41
C VAL A 237 -6.21 -22.76 7.74
N ILE A 238 -6.05 -23.79 6.89
CA ILE A 238 -5.06 -24.87 7.05
C ILE A 238 -3.97 -24.64 5.99
N PRO A 239 -2.78 -24.14 6.38
CA PRO A 239 -1.70 -23.86 5.43
C PRO A 239 -1.05 -25.13 4.87
N PRO A 240 -0.18 -25.01 3.86
CA PRO A 240 0.42 -26.12 3.13
C PRO A 240 1.02 -27.20 4.03
N LYS A 241 1.85 -26.84 5.01
CA LYS A 241 2.50 -27.80 5.91
C LYS A 241 1.48 -28.56 6.78
N ALA A 242 0.47 -27.86 7.31
CA ALA A 242 -0.58 -28.48 8.11
C ALA A 242 -1.50 -29.39 7.28
N SER A 243 -1.66 -29.11 5.99
CA SER A 243 -2.52 -29.91 5.09
C SER A 243 -2.00 -31.33 4.84
N LEU A 244 -0.70 -31.56 5.10
CA LEU A 244 -0.05 -32.85 5.01
C LEU A 244 -0.33 -33.75 6.21
N GLU A 245 -0.71 -33.17 7.35
CA GLU A 245 -1.03 -33.96 8.55
C GLU A 245 -2.21 -34.88 8.29
N ALA A 246 -2.17 -36.07 8.90
CA ALA A 246 -3.29 -37.01 8.86
C ALA A 246 -4.53 -36.42 9.54
N ASP A 247 -4.32 -35.72 10.66
CA ASP A 247 -5.31 -34.93 11.37
C ASP A 247 -4.74 -33.53 11.70
N PRO A 248 -5.15 -32.47 10.98
CA PRO A 248 -4.69 -31.11 11.24
C PRO A 248 -5.01 -30.58 12.65
N ASN A 249 -5.89 -31.24 13.42
CA ASN A 249 -6.16 -30.86 14.81
C ASN A 249 -4.91 -30.99 15.71
N THR A 250 -3.96 -31.87 15.38
CA THR A 250 -2.72 -32.05 16.16
C THR A 250 -1.77 -30.86 16.08
N VAL A 251 -1.85 -30.08 15.01
CA VAL A 251 -1.00 -28.89 14.74
C VAL A 251 -1.80 -27.59 14.69
N LEU A 252 -3.06 -27.60 15.12
CA LEU A 252 -4.00 -26.50 14.96
C LEU A 252 -3.51 -25.17 15.55
N ASN A 253 -2.82 -25.24 16.70
CA ASN A 253 -2.29 -24.05 17.36
C ASN A 253 -0.92 -23.61 16.82
N ASP A 254 -0.17 -24.52 16.19
CA ASP A 254 1.19 -24.25 15.73
C ASP A 254 1.23 -23.76 14.28
N LEU A 255 0.30 -24.25 13.44
CA LEU A 255 0.33 -24.05 11.99
C LEU A 255 -0.95 -23.45 11.41
N CYS A 256 -2.11 -23.55 12.06
CA CYS A 256 -3.39 -23.12 11.48
C CYS A 256 -3.87 -21.75 12.00
N TYR A 257 -4.69 -21.09 11.20
CA TYR A 257 -5.43 -19.89 11.62
C TYR A 257 -6.82 -20.30 12.10
N GLN A 258 -7.29 -19.67 13.17
CA GLN A 258 -8.58 -19.95 13.78
C GLN A 258 -9.34 -18.64 13.99
N TYR A 259 -10.62 -18.63 13.64
CA TYR A 259 -11.48 -17.44 13.72
C TYR A 259 -12.83 -17.80 14.36
N LYS A 260 -13.37 -16.86 15.15
CA LYS A 260 -14.70 -16.98 15.74
C LYS A 260 -15.46 -15.68 15.59
N TYR A 261 -16.75 -15.80 15.36
CA TYR A 261 -17.63 -14.67 15.10
C TYR A 261 -18.76 -14.62 16.12
N ASP A 262 -19.32 -13.43 16.32
CA ASP A 262 -20.58 -13.28 17.05
C ASP A 262 -21.79 -13.58 16.15
N GLY A 263 -23.00 -13.47 16.69
CA GLY A 263 -24.25 -13.65 15.95
C GLY A 263 -24.54 -12.57 14.90
N ARG A 264 -23.63 -11.60 14.71
CA ARG A 264 -23.72 -10.53 13.70
C ARG A 264 -22.61 -10.65 12.64
N ASN A 265 -21.94 -11.81 12.56
CA ASN A 265 -20.82 -12.07 11.66
C ASN A 265 -19.59 -11.15 11.88
N ARG A 266 -19.42 -10.60 13.08
CA ARG A 266 -18.22 -9.80 13.43
C ARG A 266 -17.16 -10.69 14.05
N LEU A 267 -15.90 -10.56 13.65
CA LEU A 267 -14.78 -11.35 14.17
C LEU A 267 -14.50 -10.96 15.63
N ILE A 268 -14.72 -11.87 16.58
CA ILE A 268 -14.57 -11.59 18.02
C ILE A 268 -13.38 -12.27 18.67
N GLU A 269 -12.90 -13.37 18.09
CA GLU A 269 -11.68 -14.04 18.53
C GLU A 269 -10.93 -14.54 17.30
N LYS A 270 -9.60 -14.37 17.32
CA LYS A 270 -8.73 -14.99 16.32
C LYS A 270 -7.48 -15.56 16.96
N LYS A 271 -6.92 -16.57 16.31
CA LYS A 271 -5.65 -17.17 16.71
C LYS A 271 -4.78 -17.39 15.47
N LEU A 272 -3.57 -16.85 15.52
CA LEU A 272 -2.57 -17.01 14.46
C LEU A 272 -1.68 -18.22 14.77
N PRO A 273 -1.04 -18.83 13.76
CA PRO A 273 -0.13 -19.95 13.95
C PRO A 273 0.98 -19.62 14.95
N GLY A 274 1.06 -20.39 16.02
CA GLY A 274 2.06 -20.20 17.06
C GLY A 274 1.80 -19.01 17.99
N LYS A 275 0.66 -18.32 17.91
CA LYS A 275 0.31 -17.17 18.76
C LYS A 275 -0.85 -17.51 19.69
N GLY A 276 -0.95 -16.84 20.84
CA GLY A 276 -2.13 -16.89 21.71
C GLY A 276 -3.38 -16.28 21.05
N TRP A 277 -4.54 -16.42 21.71
CA TRP A 277 -5.79 -15.82 21.25
C TRP A 277 -5.74 -14.29 21.34
N GLU A 278 -6.29 -13.65 20.31
CA GLU A 278 -6.61 -12.23 20.30
C GLU A 278 -8.13 -12.06 20.40
N TYR A 279 -8.55 -11.10 21.20
CA TYR A 279 -9.94 -10.83 21.52
C TYR A 279 -10.36 -9.45 21.06
N MET A 280 -11.59 -9.36 20.55
CA MET A 280 -12.22 -8.15 20.05
C MET A 280 -13.58 -7.93 20.72
N ILE A 281 -13.88 -6.68 21.03
CA ILE A 281 -15.16 -6.26 21.63
C ILE A 281 -15.70 -5.05 20.87
N TYR A 282 -16.96 -5.16 20.45
CA TYR A 282 -17.63 -4.15 19.65
C TYR A 282 -18.71 -3.43 20.43
N ASN A 283 -18.92 -2.15 20.14
CA ASN A 283 -20.06 -1.40 20.66
C ASN A 283 -21.34 -1.65 19.84
N ASN A 284 -22.43 -0.96 20.21
CA ASN A 284 -23.73 -1.06 19.52
C ASN A 284 -23.73 -0.42 18.13
N ALA A 285 -22.71 0.36 17.77
CA ALA A 285 -22.51 0.95 16.46
C ALA A 285 -21.59 0.11 15.55
N ASP A 286 -21.30 -1.14 15.92
CA ASP A 286 -20.40 -2.06 15.19
C ASP A 286 -18.95 -1.61 15.11
N GLN A 287 -18.53 -0.73 16.01
CA GLN A 287 -17.16 -0.27 16.10
C GLN A 287 -16.41 -1.08 17.14
N LEU A 288 -15.17 -1.44 16.81
CA LEU A 288 -14.29 -2.13 17.74
C LEU A 288 -13.80 -1.15 18.81
N VAL A 289 -14.20 -1.38 20.06
CA VAL A 289 -13.85 -0.48 21.17
C VAL A 289 -12.80 -1.05 22.11
N MET A 290 -12.61 -2.37 22.14
CA MET A 290 -11.54 -3.00 22.90
C MET A 290 -10.90 -4.15 22.15
N SER A 291 -9.58 -4.26 22.25
CA SER A 291 -8.83 -5.43 21.80
C SER A 291 -7.79 -5.86 22.83
N GLN A 292 -7.50 -7.16 22.87
CA GLN A 292 -6.52 -7.72 23.79
C GLN A 292 -5.83 -8.90 23.11
N ASP A 293 -4.50 -8.84 23.04
CA ASP A 293 -3.67 -9.94 22.60
C ASP A 293 -3.18 -10.78 23.80
N ALA A 294 -2.32 -11.75 23.51
CA ALA A 294 -1.86 -12.68 24.52
C ALA A 294 -0.99 -12.01 25.60
N LEU A 295 -0.12 -11.05 25.21
CA LEU A 295 0.76 -10.33 26.13
C LEU A 295 0.00 -9.31 26.98
N LEU A 296 -0.97 -8.60 26.42
CA LEU A 296 -1.83 -7.68 27.18
C LEU A 296 -2.68 -8.44 28.19
N ARG A 297 -3.15 -9.64 27.84
CA ARG A 297 -3.93 -10.50 28.73
C ARG A 297 -3.17 -10.96 29.96
N THR A 298 -1.88 -11.29 29.85
CA THR A 298 -1.06 -11.64 31.02
C THR A 298 -0.87 -10.46 31.98
N LYS A 299 -1.00 -9.23 31.47
CA LYS A 299 -0.96 -7.98 32.25
C LYS A 299 -2.34 -7.52 32.74
N GLY A 300 -3.42 -8.22 32.38
CA GLY A 300 -4.78 -7.79 32.69
C GLY A 300 -5.19 -6.51 31.96
N GLN A 301 -4.63 -6.25 30.79
CA GLN A 301 -4.76 -5.00 30.05
C GLN A 301 -5.56 -5.18 28.76
N TRP A 302 -6.29 -4.14 28.36
CA TRP A 302 -6.99 -4.05 27.07
C TRP A 302 -6.61 -2.75 26.39
N LEU A 303 -6.34 -2.83 25.08
CA LEU A 303 -6.32 -1.66 24.22
C LEU A 303 -7.76 -1.19 24.02
N VAL A 304 -7.95 0.12 24.05
CA VAL A 304 -9.25 0.78 23.98
C VAL A 304 -9.22 1.81 22.88
N THR A 305 -10.26 1.83 22.05
CA THR A 305 -10.49 2.86 21.04
C THR A 305 -11.80 3.58 21.35
N LYS A 306 -11.75 4.91 21.44
CA LYS A 306 -12.92 5.76 21.64
C LYS A 306 -13.24 6.52 20.36
N TYR A 307 -14.53 6.64 20.08
CA TYR A 307 -15.05 7.29 18.88
C TYR A 307 -15.91 8.49 19.25
N ASP A 308 -16.00 9.46 18.34
CA ASP A 308 -17.06 10.46 18.40
C ASP A 308 -18.34 9.99 17.67
N GLN A 309 -19.37 10.84 17.71
CA GLN A 309 -20.67 10.59 17.08
C GLN A 309 -20.61 10.40 15.55
N PHE A 310 -19.49 10.74 14.90
CA PHE A 310 -19.27 10.56 13.46
C PHE A 310 -18.42 9.32 13.15
N GLY A 311 -18.09 8.51 14.17
CA GLY A 311 -17.25 7.32 14.03
C GLY A 311 -15.77 7.63 13.84
N ARG A 312 -15.32 8.84 14.16
CA ARG A 312 -13.89 9.20 14.10
C ARG A 312 -13.22 8.82 15.41
N VAL A 313 -12.01 8.26 15.35
CA VAL A 313 -11.24 7.87 16.55
C VAL A 313 -10.77 9.12 17.29
N VAL A 314 -11.28 9.37 18.49
CA VAL A 314 -10.92 10.54 19.32
C VAL A 314 -9.74 10.30 20.24
N PHE A 315 -9.61 9.10 20.82
CA PHE A 315 -8.41 8.73 21.57
C PHE A 315 -8.32 7.22 21.73
N THR A 316 -7.07 6.75 21.88
CA THR A 316 -6.77 5.36 22.23
C THR A 316 -6.15 5.30 23.62
N ALA A 317 -6.36 4.18 24.31
CA ALA A 317 -5.99 4.03 25.72
C ALA A 317 -5.69 2.58 26.08
N ILE A 318 -5.13 2.37 27.27
CA ILE A 318 -5.07 1.09 27.96
C ILE A 318 -5.98 1.15 29.18
N THR A 319 -6.79 0.12 29.39
CA THR A 319 -7.53 -0.09 30.64
C THR A 319 -7.07 -1.39 31.31
N ASN A 320 -7.11 -1.43 32.64
CA ASN A 320 -6.85 -2.65 33.40
C ASN A 320 -8.19 -3.33 33.70
N ASN A 321 -8.40 -4.53 33.16
CA ASN A 321 -9.60 -5.32 33.40
C ASN A 321 -9.33 -6.83 33.18
N ASN A 322 -9.53 -7.62 34.23
CA ASN A 322 -9.36 -9.08 34.22
C ASN A 322 -10.65 -9.86 33.87
N SER A 323 -11.73 -9.16 33.54
CA SER A 323 -13.00 -9.80 33.16
C SER A 323 -12.87 -10.52 31.82
N THR A 324 -13.69 -11.54 31.61
CA THR A 324 -13.72 -12.28 30.34
C THR A 324 -14.25 -11.39 29.20
N ARG A 325 -13.83 -11.69 27.96
CA ARG A 325 -14.31 -11.03 26.74
C ARG A 325 -15.83 -11.01 26.66
N GLN A 326 -16.52 -12.10 27.02
CA GLN A 326 -17.98 -12.18 27.01
C GLN A 326 -18.64 -11.24 28.04
N SER A 327 -18.10 -11.18 29.25
CA SER A 327 -18.62 -10.28 30.30
C SER A 327 -18.45 -8.81 29.91
N LEU A 328 -17.29 -8.47 29.34
CA LEU A 328 -17.03 -7.13 28.82
C LEU A 328 -17.92 -6.79 27.62
N GLN A 329 -18.11 -7.72 26.67
CA GLN A 329 -19.03 -7.53 25.56
C GLN A 329 -20.45 -7.22 26.05
N THR A 330 -20.95 -7.95 27.04
CA THR A 330 -22.27 -7.70 27.66
C THR A 330 -22.34 -6.30 28.28
N THR A 331 -21.29 -5.90 29.00
CA THR A 331 -21.18 -4.58 29.63
C THR A 331 -21.17 -3.45 28.60
N ILE A 332 -20.41 -3.61 27.52
CA ILE A 332 -20.31 -2.62 26.43
C ILE A 332 -21.64 -2.50 25.67
N THR A 333 -22.30 -3.62 25.37
CA THR A 333 -23.60 -3.63 24.68
C THR A 333 -24.71 -2.99 25.54
N GLY A 334 -24.63 -3.10 26.87
CA GLY A 334 -25.52 -2.44 27.81
C GLY A 334 -25.17 -0.99 28.17
N ALA A 335 -24.10 -0.43 27.60
CA ALA A 335 -23.63 0.91 27.96
C ALA A 335 -24.61 2.02 27.51
N ALA A 336 -24.85 2.99 28.41
CA ALA A 336 -25.73 4.13 28.12
C ALA A 336 -25.15 5.09 27.06
N TYR A 337 -23.83 5.12 26.90
CA TYR A 337 -23.13 5.99 25.96
C TYR A 337 -22.22 5.18 25.04
N THR A 338 -22.30 5.46 23.74
CA THR A 338 -21.52 4.78 22.69
C THR A 338 -20.34 5.62 22.20
N PHE A 339 -20.41 6.95 22.36
CA PHE A 339 -19.46 7.90 21.78
C PHE A 339 -19.04 8.95 22.79
N GLU A 340 -17.88 9.56 22.54
CA GLU A 340 -17.42 10.74 23.25
C GLU A 340 -17.78 12.03 22.51
N ILE A 341 -17.92 13.12 23.26
CA ILE A 341 -18.20 14.45 22.73
C ILE A 341 -17.15 15.44 23.20
N ARG A 342 -16.93 16.49 22.42
CA ARG A 342 -16.06 17.60 22.80
C ARG A 342 -16.52 18.19 24.14
N SER A 343 -15.58 18.47 25.04
CA SER A 343 -15.85 19.03 26.37
C SER A 343 -15.05 20.30 26.61
N ALA A 344 -15.67 21.29 27.25
CA ALA A 344 -14.99 22.51 27.71
C ALA A 344 -14.08 22.23 28.92
N GLY A 345 -14.48 21.32 29.80
CA GLY A 345 -13.62 20.79 30.86
C GLY A 345 -12.74 19.66 30.34
N SER A 346 -11.56 19.50 30.95
CA SER A 346 -10.66 18.37 30.67
C SER A 346 -10.65 17.36 31.81
N PHE A 347 -10.33 16.12 31.46
CA PHE A 347 -9.82 15.14 32.42
C PHE A 347 -8.35 14.86 32.10
N THR A 348 -7.57 14.41 33.07
CA THR A 348 -6.12 14.20 32.90
C THR A 348 -5.76 12.75 33.15
N VAL A 349 -5.11 12.11 32.19
CA VAL A 349 -4.51 10.77 32.30
C VAL A 349 -3.15 10.80 31.62
N SER A 350 -2.16 10.08 32.14
CA SER A 350 -0.78 10.08 31.61
C SER A 350 -0.19 11.49 31.46
N GLY A 351 -0.51 12.38 32.41
CA GLY A 351 -0.05 13.78 32.41
C GLY A 351 -0.66 14.69 31.33
N MET A 352 -1.60 14.20 30.51
CA MET A 352 -2.18 14.94 29.39
C MET A 352 -3.62 15.36 29.67
N PRO A 353 -3.96 16.66 29.60
CA PRO A 353 -5.35 17.11 29.66
C PRO A 353 -6.09 16.80 28.35
N ILE A 354 -7.23 16.13 28.47
CA ILE A 354 -8.04 15.64 27.34
C ILE A 354 -9.39 16.36 27.35
N TYR A 355 -9.68 17.04 26.25
CA TYR A 355 -10.88 17.90 26.09
C TYR A 355 -12.01 17.16 25.36
N TYR A 356 -12.26 15.93 25.78
CA TYR A 356 -13.40 15.10 25.41
C TYR A 356 -14.07 14.59 26.68
N THR A 357 -15.30 14.11 26.58
CA THR A 357 -15.85 13.27 27.63
C THR A 357 -15.10 11.94 27.71
N ASN A 358 -15.29 11.22 28.82
CA ASN A 358 -14.90 9.81 28.98
C ASN A 358 -16.09 9.04 29.56
N ARG A 359 -17.20 9.02 28.80
CA ARG A 359 -18.50 8.46 29.21
C ARG A 359 -18.79 7.13 28.56
N ALA A 360 -18.29 6.89 27.34
CA ALA A 360 -18.41 5.58 26.72
C ALA A 360 -17.57 4.60 27.53
N LEU A 361 -18.02 3.35 27.69
CA LEU A 361 -17.25 2.34 28.43
C LEU A 361 -16.09 1.79 27.57
N PRO A 362 -14.97 1.37 28.16
CA PRO A 362 -14.62 1.45 29.60
C PRO A 362 -14.30 2.89 30.04
N GLY A 363 -14.80 3.32 31.20
CA GLY A 363 -14.59 4.68 31.73
C GLY A 363 -13.33 4.84 32.62
N SER A 364 -12.77 3.74 33.14
CA SER A 364 -11.50 3.78 33.88
C SER A 364 -10.34 3.52 32.92
N LEU A 365 -9.44 4.48 32.76
CA LEU A 365 -8.30 4.40 31.84
C LEU A 365 -7.01 4.36 32.66
N ALA A 366 -6.17 3.35 32.43
CA ALA A 366 -4.85 3.24 33.06
C ALA A 366 -3.85 4.17 32.38
N GLN A 367 -3.90 4.24 31.05
CA GLN A 367 -3.04 5.12 30.24
C GLN A 367 -3.82 5.61 29.02
N VAL A 368 -3.51 6.81 28.53
CA VAL A 368 -3.97 7.28 27.21
C VAL A 368 -2.79 7.31 26.27
N LEU A 369 -2.94 6.69 25.10
CA LEU A 369 -1.87 6.45 24.13
C LEU A 369 -1.85 7.51 23.03
N SER A 370 -3.02 7.93 22.56
CA SER A 370 -3.15 8.99 21.55
C SER A 370 -4.47 9.75 21.69
N VAL A 371 -4.51 11.00 21.21
CA VAL A 371 -5.72 11.84 21.19
C VAL A 371 -5.78 12.59 19.87
N ASN A 372 -6.91 12.53 19.16
CA ASN A 372 -7.19 13.26 17.94
C ASN A 372 -8.30 14.27 18.20
N TYR A 373 -8.03 15.52 17.84
CA TYR A 373 -8.99 16.61 17.89
C TYR A 373 -9.48 16.94 16.50
N TYR A 374 -10.80 17.00 16.36
CA TYR A 374 -11.46 17.36 15.13
C TYR A 374 -12.26 18.65 15.30
N ASP A 375 -12.54 19.31 14.18
CA ASP A 375 -13.41 20.48 14.05
C ASP A 375 -12.87 21.77 14.67
N THR A 376 -12.28 21.70 15.88
CA THR A 376 -11.76 22.84 16.66
C THR A 376 -10.40 22.53 17.24
N TYR A 377 -9.54 23.54 17.42
CA TYR A 377 -8.25 23.32 18.07
C TYR A 377 -8.42 23.16 19.60
N PRO A 378 -7.69 22.25 20.25
CA PRO A 378 -7.69 22.13 21.71
C PRO A 378 -7.03 23.34 22.39
N ALA A 379 -7.36 23.57 23.66
CA ALA A 379 -6.71 24.61 24.45
C ALA A 379 -5.18 24.39 24.53
N GLY A 380 -4.42 25.48 24.41
CA GLY A 380 -2.95 25.43 24.36
C GLY A 380 -2.37 25.10 22.98
N SER A 381 -3.19 25.00 21.93
CA SER A 381 -2.70 24.96 20.55
C SER A 381 -1.84 26.17 20.22
N SER A 382 -0.73 25.93 19.53
CA SER A 382 0.15 27.00 19.09
C SER A 382 -0.54 27.88 18.05
N ALA A 383 -0.37 29.20 18.17
CA ALA A 383 -0.84 30.14 17.17
C ALA A 383 -0.19 29.85 15.80
N VAL A 384 -0.94 30.09 14.73
CA VAL A 384 -0.41 29.91 13.37
C VAL A 384 0.51 31.08 13.06
N THR A 385 1.80 30.81 12.93
CA THR A 385 2.78 31.82 12.57
C THR A 385 3.23 31.56 11.14
N ASN A 386 2.50 32.15 10.18
CA ASN A 386 2.96 32.39 8.82
C ASN A 386 3.06 31.18 7.86
N VAL A 387 1.91 30.68 7.38
CA VAL A 387 1.85 29.77 6.21
C VAL A 387 1.79 30.61 4.92
N PHE A 388 2.93 31.12 4.47
CA PHE A 388 3.05 31.91 3.22
C PHE A 388 2.03 33.06 3.06
N ALA A 389 1.57 33.65 4.16
CA ALA A 389 0.46 34.63 4.19
C ALA A 389 -0.83 34.18 3.47
N GLN A 390 -1.07 32.87 3.34
CA GLN A 390 -2.28 32.32 2.74
C GLN A 390 -3.47 32.42 3.71
N PRO A 391 -4.69 32.72 3.23
CA PRO A 391 -5.90 32.64 4.05
C PRO A 391 -6.11 31.21 4.58
N LEU A 392 -6.36 31.10 5.88
CA LEU A 392 -6.54 29.83 6.56
C LEU A 392 -8.01 29.62 6.95
N LEU A 393 -8.43 28.35 6.99
CA LEU A 393 -9.66 28.00 7.69
C LEU A 393 -9.51 28.29 9.18
N THR A 394 -10.53 28.93 9.75
CA THR A 394 -10.64 29.14 11.19
C THR A 394 -11.52 28.06 11.83
N ASP A 395 -11.36 27.82 13.12
CA ASP A 395 -12.29 27.00 13.89
C ASP A 395 -13.50 27.77 14.44
N ASN A 396 -13.60 29.08 14.14
CA ASN A 396 -14.74 29.90 14.53
C ASN A 396 -16.03 29.46 13.79
N PRO A 397 -17.03 28.91 14.48
CA PRO A 397 -18.25 28.40 13.85
C PRO A 397 -19.13 29.51 13.23
N ALA A 398 -18.86 30.79 13.49
CA ALA A 398 -19.56 31.91 12.88
C ALA A 398 -19.17 32.15 11.41
N ASN A 399 -18.03 31.62 10.96
CA ASN A 399 -17.55 31.77 9.59
C ASN A 399 -18.20 30.74 8.66
N GLU A 400 -18.39 31.09 7.38
CA GLU A 400 -19.00 30.19 6.38
C GLU A 400 -18.11 28.97 6.07
N GLN A 401 -16.79 29.16 6.10
CA GLN A 401 -15.78 28.14 5.89
C GLN A 401 -14.99 27.94 7.19
N THR A 402 -14.98 26.71 7.69
CA THR A 402 -14.35 26.38 8.97
C THR A 402 -13.59 25.07 8.89
N THR A 403 -12.83 24.75 9.93
CA THR A 403 -12.15 23.45 10.11
C THR A 403 -13.10 22.29 10.43
N LYS A 404 -14.43 22.49 10.40
CA LYS A 404 -15.42 21.44 10.67
C LYS A 404 -15.24 20.25 9.71
N GLY A 405 -15.21 19.05 10.27
CA GLY A 405 -14.94 17.78 9.60
C GLY A 405 -13.46 17.41 9.56
N LEU A 406 -12.55 18.36 9.79
CA LEU A 406 -11.11 18.16 9.63
C LEU A 406 -10.42 17.86 10.97
N LEU A 407 -9.29 17.14 10.89
CA LEU A 407 -8.41 16.89 12.04
C LEU A 407 -7.57 18.15 12.31
N THR A 408 -7.69 18.73 13.49
CA THR A 408 -6.97 19.96 13.86
C THR A 408 -5.70 19.67 14.66
N ALA A 409 -5.71 18.62 15.49
CA ALA A 409 -4.55 18.22 16.28
C ALA A 409 -4.52 16.71 16.57
N SER A 410 -3.32 16.17 16.79
CA SER A 410 -3.08 14.77 17.13
C SER A 410 -1.94 14.66 18.14
N TYR A 411 -2.23 14.16 19.34
CA TYR A 411 -1.28 14.00 20.43
C TYR A 411 -0.95 12.52 20.58
N ILE A 412 0.33 12.19 20.67
CA ILE A 412 0.81 10.82 20.69
C ILE A 412 1.80 10.69 21.84
N LYS A 413 1.49 9.81 22.79
CA LYS A 413 2.35 9.51 23.94
C LYS A 413 3.53 8.66 23.48
N ASN A 414 4.67 8.80 24.12
CA ASN A 414 5.68 7.76 24.10
C ASN A 414 5.20 6.54 24.91
N ILE A 415 5.61 5.34 24.52
CA ILE A 415 5.15 4.12 25.20
C ILE A 415 5.91 3.97 26.52
N GLU A 416 7.24 4.05 26.47
CA GLU A 416 8.13 3.74 27.59
C GLU A 416 8.33 4.93 28.54
N ASP A 417 7.93 6.15 28.15
CA ASP A 417 7.85 7.31 29.06
C ASP A 417 6.54 8.10 28.88
N ASP A 418 6.17 8.93 29.87
CA ASP A 418 4.93 9.73 29.84
C ASP A 418 5.09 11.07 29.10
N LYS A 419 6.04 11.15 28.16
CA LYS A 419 6.21 12.35 27.31
C LYS A 419 5.38 12.23 26.04
N TRP A 420 5.15 13.37 25.40
CA TRP A 420 4.16 13.49 24.32
C TRP A 420 4.69 14.28 23.14
N THR A 421 4.40 13.79 21.94
CA THR A 421 4.48 14.56 20.70
C THR A 421 3.09 15.13 20.39
N ARG A 422 3.02 16.43 20.07
CA ARG A 422 1.76 17.13 19.82
C ARG A 422 1.78 17.75 18.43
N ASN A 423 0.96 17.22 17.55
CA ASN A 423 0.85 17.65 16.16
C ASN A 423 -0.35 18.58 15.99
N PHE A 424 -0.17 19.63 15.20
CA PHE A 424 -1.20 20.59 14.79
C PHE A 424 -1.17 20.69 13.27
N ILE A 425 -2.33 20.80 12.64
CA ILE A 425 -2.46 20.86 11.18
C ILE A 425 -3.25 22.10 10.80
N TRP A 426 -2.83 22.79 9.74
CA TRP A 426 -3.49 23.98 9.22
C TRP A 426 -3.92 23.79 7.77
N TYR A 427 -4.99 24.47 7.42
CA TYR A 427 -5.67 24.26 6.15
C TYR A 427 -5.95 25.56 5.43
N ASP A 428 -5.79 25.55 4.11
CA ASP A 428 -6.25 26.65 3.27
C ASP A 428 -7.78 26.65 3.18
N THR A 429 -8.35 27.68 2.56
CA THR A 429 -9.81 27.83 2.40
C THR A 429 -10.48 26.76 1.53
N LYS A 430 -9.70 25.94 0.80
CA LYS A 430 -10.19 24.75 0.09
C LYS A 430 -10.16 23.49 0.95
N GLY A 431 -9.65 23.60 2.19
CA GLY A 431 -9.46 22.47 3.07
C GLY A 431 -8.32 21.58 2.60
N ARG A 432 -7.21 22.11 2.06
CA ARG A 432 -5.97 21.38 1.74
C ARG A 432 -4.91 21.62 2.84
N ASN A 433 -4.01 20.66 3.06
CA ASN A 433 -3.00 20.76 4.13
C ASN A 433 -1.85 21.63 3.65
N ILE A 434 -1.70 22.79 4.27
CA ILE A 434 -0.68 23.78 3.89
C ILE A 434 0.33 24.03 5.00
N GLY A 435 0.12 23.44 6.17
CA GLY A 435 1.18 23.39 7.15
C GLY A 435 0.86 22.54 8.36
N SER A 436 1.92 22.17 9.07
CA SER A 436 1.83 21.43 10.32
C SER A 436 2.90 21.87 11.30
N ARG A 437 2.64 21.58 12.58
CA ARG A 437 3.61 21.72 13.65
C ARG A 437 3.59 20.51 14.54
N SER A 438 4.72 19.83 14.64
CA SER A 438 5.01 18.77 15.61
C SER A 438 5.79 19.39 16.76
N ASN A 439 5.19 19.51 17.94
CA ASN A 439 5.95 19.79 19.15
C ASN A 439 6.46 18.45 19.67
N ASN A 440 7.78 18.26 19.65
CA ASN A 440 8.40 16.99 19.99
C ASN A 440 8.40 16.73 21.51
N HIS A 441 8.67 15.48 21.88
CA HIS A 441 8.64 15.02 23.27
C HIS A 441 9.72 15.63 24.18
N LEU A 442 10.67 16.39 23.63
CA LEU A 442 11.76 17.07 24.36
C LEU A 442 11.48 18.56 24.58
N GLY A 443 10.40 19.10 24.01
CA GLY A 443 9.98 20.50 24.13
C GLY A 443 10.40 21.40 22.96
N GLY A 444 11.13 20.87 21.96
CA GLY A 444 11.33 21.56 20.69
C GLY A 444 10.17 21.35 19.71
N TYR A 445 10.40 21.64 18.43
CA TYR A 445 9.37 21.49 17.40
C TYR A 445 9.93 21.28 15.99
N THR A 446 9.09 20.78 15.11
CA THR A 446 9.23 20.83 13.66
C THR A 446 7.99 21.50 13.08
N VAL A 447 8.16 22.56 12.29
CA VAL A 447 7.09 23.24 11.55
C VAL A 447 7.34 23.02 10.07
N VAL A 448 6.34 22.54 9.34
CA VAL A 448 6.41 22.35 7.88
C VAL A 448 5.32 23.20 7.26
N ASN A 449 5.69 24.10 6.35
CA ASN A 449 4.75 24.94 5.61
C ASN A 449 4.87 24.64 4.12
N ASN A 450 3.75 24.42 3.46
CA ASN A 450 3.67 24.12 2.03
C ASN A 450 3.00 25.27 1.29
N LYS A 451 3.64 25.74 0.22
CA LYS A 451 3.02 26.61 -0.77
C LYS A 451 2.48 25.75 -1.89
N LEU A 452 1.15 25.64 -1.98
CA LEU A 452 0.49 24.90 -3.04
C LEU A 452 0.14 25.81 -4.22
N ASP A 453 0.05 25.22 -5.40
CA ASP A 453 -0.54 25.86 -6.57
C ASP A 453 -2.08 25.71 -6.60
N PHE A 454 -2.69 26.01 -7.75
CA PHE A 454 -4.13 25.89 -7.95
C PHE A 454 -4.64 24.45 -7.82
N ALA A 455 -3.93 23.49 -8.46
CA ALA A 455 -4.24 22.05 -8.47
C ALA A 455 -3.85 21.34 -7.17
N GLY A 456 -3.08 21.99 -6.30
CA GLY A 456 -2.65 21.43 -5.02
C GLY A 456 -1.26 20.80 -5.05
N VAL A 457 -0.50 20.93 -6.15
CA VAL A 457 0.90 20.48 -6.14
C VAL A 457 1.78 21.46 -5.36
N ILE A 458 2.81 20.93 -4.70
CA ILE A 458 3.68 21.70 -3.79
C ILE A 458 4.71 22.48 -4.60
N LEU A 459 4.67 23.81 -4.57
CA LEU A 459 5.68 24.67 -5.20
C LEU A 459 6.89 24.93 -4.31
N GLN A 460 6.68 24.96 -2.99
CA GLN A 460 7.73 25.22 -2.01
C GLN A 460 7.36 24.62 -0.66
N THR A 461 8.34 24.03 0.02
CA THR A 461 8.23 23.58 1.41
C THR A 461 9.25 24.33 2.26
N ASN A 462 8.80 24.92 3.36
CA ASN A 462 9.68 25.48 4.38
C ASN A 462 9.57 24.62 5.65
N THR A 463 10.68 24.06 6.10
CA THR A 463 10.76 23.27 7.33
C THR A 463 11.61 24.02 8.36
N TYR A 464 11.09 24.19 9.58
CA TYR A 464 11.78 24.82 10.69
C TYR A 464 11.87 23.83 11.85
N HIS A 465 13.08 23.56 12.33
CA HIS A 465 13.31 22.52 13.32
C HIS A 465 14.12 23.01 14.52
N LYS A 466 13.69 22.57 15.71
CA LYS A 466 14.40 22.66 16.99
C LYS A 466 14.27 21.35 17.76
N ARG A 467 15.38 20.85 18.30
CA ARG A 467 15.34 19.72 19.24
C ARG A 467 14.79 20.15 20.60
N LEU A 468 15.37 21.17 21.22
CA LEU A 468 14.90 21.80 22.47
C LEU A 468 14.40 23.23 22.21
N ALA A 469 13.58 23.77 23.12
CA ALA A 469 13.09 25.15 23.00
C ALA A 469 14.23 26.20 22.92
N ALA A 470 15.33 25.96 23.66
CA ALA A 470 16.51 26.82 23.70
C ALA A 470 17.50 26.58 22.54
N ASP A 471 17.38 25.46 21.82
CA ASP A 471 18.28 25.17 20.70
C ASP A 471 18.05 26.15 19.54
N PRO A 472 19.09 26.48 18.75
CA PRO A 472 18.95 27.31 17.56
C PRO A 472 18.07 26.62 16.53
N GLU A 473 17.23 27.41 15.85
CA GLU A 473 16.36 26.90 14.79
C GLU A 473 17.15 26.58 13.52
N LYS A 474 16.86 25.43 12.91
CA LYS A 474 17.32 25.08 11.57
C LYS A 474 16.17 25.27 10.58
N ALA A 475 16.37 26.18 9.64
CA ALA A 475 15.44 26.40 8.53
C ALA A 475 15.90 25.60 7.31
N ILE A 476 14.96 24.98 6.61
CA ILE A 476 15.18 24.29 5.34
C ILE A 476 14.15 24.82 4.35
N VAL A 477 14.59 25.08 3.13
CA VAL A 477 13.72 25.51 2.04
C VAL A 477 13.90 24.55 0.88
N GLU A 478 12.80 23.97 0.43
CA GLU A 478 12.74 23.17 -0.79
C GLU A 478 11.82 23.84 -1.81
N LYS A 479 12.23 23.85 -3.08
CA LYS A 479 11.41 24.39 -4.17
C LYS A 479 11.24 23.35 -5.26
N PHE A 480 10.06 23.32 -5.84
CA PHE A 480 9.67 22.37 -6.86
C PHE A 480 9.21 23.10 -8.10
N THR A 481 9.58 22.59 -9.27
CA THR A 481 9.01 23.04 -10.55
C THR A 481 8.41 21.86 -11.29
N TYR A 482 7.36 22.14 -12.04
CA TYR A 482 6.60 21.12 -12.76
C TYR A 482 6.36 21.56 -14.19
N ASP A 483 6.19 20.58 -15.07
CA ASP A 483 5.76 20.82 -16.44
C ASP A 483 4.25 21.17 -16.52
N PRO A 484 3.68 21.39 -17.72
CA PRO A 484 2.26 21.73 -17.86
C PRO A 484 1.27 20.63 -17.41
N GLN A 485 1.72 19.38 -17.24
CA GLN A 485 0.94 18.22 -16.79
C GLN A 485 1.33 17.80 -15.37
N ASN A 486 1.90 18.72 -14.58
CA ASN A 486 2.28 18.54 -13.18
C ASN A 486 3.44 17.55 -12.91
N ARG A 487 4.17 17.04 -13.92
CA ARG A 487 5.33 16.15 -13.68
C ARG A 487 6.51 16.94 -13.10
N LEU A 488 7.19 16.39 -12.08
CA LEU A 488 8.26 17.11 -11.36
C LEU A 488 9.50 17.27 -12.23
N LEU A 489 9.85 18.52 -12.57
CA LEU A 489 11.04 18.85 -13.34
C LEU A 489 12.25 19.08 -12.46
N THR A 490 12.14 19.91 -11.41
CA THR A 490 13.28 20.22 -10.54
C THR A 490 12.87 20.24 -9.08
N ARG A 491 13.80 19.79 -8.21
CA ARG A 491 13.73 19.96 -6.76
C ARG A 491 15.05 20.55 -6.27
N THR A 492 14.96 21.68 -5.57
CA THR A 492 16.10 22.27 -4.89
C THR A 492 15.95 22.19 -3.38
N HIS A 493 17.07 22.22 -2.66
CA HIS A 493 17.13 22.16 -1.21
C HIS A 493 18.15 23.16 -0.67
N GLN A 494 17.81 23.83 0.42
CA GLN A 494 18.66 24.83 1.06
C GLN A 494 18.55 24.69 2.58
N VAL A 495 19.69 24.64 3.27
CA VAL A 495 19.75 24.60 4.74
C VAL A 495 20.24 25.96 5.27
N GLY A 496 19.41 26.63 6.06
CA GLY A 496 19.71 27.96 6.60
C GLY A 496 19.99 28.98 5.50
N SER A 497 21.14 29.66 5.61
CA SER A 497 21.64 30.60 4.60
C SER A 497 22.68 29.99 3.66
N ASN A 498 22.83 28.66 3.65
CA ASN A 498 23.77 27.98 2.77
C ASN A 498 23.35 28.09 1.30
N ARG A 499 24.25 27.69 0.40
CA ARG A 499 23.97 27.61 -1.04
C ARG A 499 22.76 26.71 -1.34
N VAL A 500 22.01 27.05 -2.38
CA VAL A 500 20.92 26.22 -2.89
C VAL A 500 21.54 25.06 -3.66
N GLU A 501 21.11 23.85 -3.33
CA GLU A 501 21.54 22.61 -3.97
C GLU A 501 20.42 22.07 -4.87
N TYR A 502 20.76 21.60 -6.06
CA TYR A 502 19.83 20.88 -6.95
C TYR A 502 19.86 19.41 -6.56
N LEU A 503 18.84 18.95 -5.82
CA LEU A 503 18.74 17.52 -5.48
C LEU A 503 18.42 16.71 -6.74
N THR A 504 17.41 17.13 -7.50
CA THR A 504 17.03 16.45 -8.74
C THR A 504 16.63 17.42 -9.84
N GLN A 505 16.99 17.06 -11.07
CA GLN A 505 16.41 17.60 -12.29
C GLN A 505 16.01 16.43 -13.22
N ASN A 506 14.72 16.20 -13.39
CA ASN A 506 14.17 15.07 -14.13
C ASN A 506 13.89 15.43 -15.59
N LYS A 507 14.06 14.43 -16.46
CA LYS A 507 13.60 14.42 -17.84
C LYS A 507 12.72 13.20 -18.05
N TYR A 508 11.60 13.37 -18.74
CA TYR A 508 10.65 12.30 -19.02
C TYR A 508 10.57 12.02 -20.52
N ASN A 509 10.36 10.75 -20.88
CA ASN A 509 10.11 10.33 -22.26
C ASN A 509 8.65 10.59 -22.67
N GLU A 510 8.33 10.38 -23.95
CA GLU A 510 7.00 10.71 -24.51
C GLU A 510 5.83 9.91 -23.94
N ILE A 511 6.08 8.83 -23.20
CA ILE A 511 5.06 8.05 -22.46
C ILE A 511 5.09 8.34 -20.95
N SER A 512 5.70 9.45 -20.54
CA SER A 512 5.79 9.94 -19.15
C SER A 512 6.59 9.07 -18.18
N GLN A 513 7.52 8.23 -18.67
CA GLN A 513 8.49 7.55 -17.81
C GLN A 513 9.72 8.44 -17.61
N LEU A 514 10.35 8.36 -16.42
CA LEU A 514 11.61 9.05 -16.14
C LEU A 514 12.70 8.50 -17.07
N GLU A 515 13.26 9.34 -17.93
CA GLU A 515 14.31 9.02 -18.88
C GLU A 515 15.68 9.25 -18.25
N SER A 516 15.88 10.41 -17.62
CA SER A 516 17.12 10.74 -16.93
C SER A 516 16.88 11.68 -15.75
N LYS A 517 17.80 11.63 -14.78
CA LYS A 517 17.80 12.45 -13.56
C LYS A 517 19.19 12.99 -13.30
N LYS A 518 19.34 14.32 -13.31
CA LYS A 518 20.57 14.97 -12.85
C LYS A 518 20.53 15.13 -11.34
N VAL A 519 21.59 14.75 -10.64
CA VAL A 519 21.64 14.71 -9.17
C VAL A 519 22.81 15.54 -8.64
N GLY A 520 22.53 16.38 -7.66
CA GLY A 520 23.49 17.20 -6.93
C GLY A 520 24.05 18.38 -7.72
N GLY A 521 24.73 19.28 -7.01
CA GLY A 521 25.39 20.46 -7.57
C GLY A 521 24.67 21.77 -7.26
N THR A 522 25.38 22.88 -7.39
CA THR A 522 24.85 24.23 -7.07
C THR A 522 24.39 25.00 -8.31
N ALA A 523 24.64 24.46 -9.50
CA ALA A 523 24.27 25.06 -10.77
C ALA A 523 23.56 24.01 -11.64
N ALA A 524 22.40 24.38 -12.20
CA ALA A 524 21.58 23.45 -13.01
C ALA A 524 22.36 22.83 -14.20
N ALA A 525 23.30 23.58 -14.77
CA ALA A 525 24.12 23.15 -15.90
C ALA A 525 25.28 22.22 -15.52
N SER A 526 25.63 22.10 -14.23
CA SER A 526 26.78 21.35 -13.72
C SER A 526 26.34 20.41 -12.60
N PRO A 527 25.61 19.32 -12.92
CA PRO A 527 25.25 18.32 -11.93
C PRO A 527 26.44 17.47 -11.52
N LEU A 528 26.40 16.90 -10.31
CA LEU A 528 27.47 15.99 -9.84
C LEU A 528 27.41 14.64 -10.55
N GLN A 529 26.21 14.14 -10.83
CA GLN A 529 25.95 12.90 -11.58
C GLN A 529 24.72 13.06 -12.48
N THR A 530 24.68 12.26 -13.56
CA THR A 530 23.46 12.03 -14.34
C THR A 530 23.11 10.56 -14.23
N VAL A 531 21.83 10.27 -14.01
CA VAL A 531 21.31 8.93 -13.83
C VAL A 531 20.30 8.64 -14.94
N ASP A 532 20.67 7.78 -15.87
CA ASP A 532 19.86 7.41 -17.03
C ASP A 532 19.10 6.10 -16.77
N TYR A 533 17.80 6.08 -17.11
CA TYR A 533 16.93 4.94 -16.89
C TYR A 533 16.46 4.34 -18.21
N GLN A 534 16.43 3.01 -18.29
CA GLN A 534 15.80 2.29 -19.40
C GLN A 534 14.78 1.28 -18.88
N TYR A 535 13.77 1.01 -19.72
CA TYR A 535 12.67 0.10 -19.41
C TYR A 535 12.42 -0.84 -20.58
N ASN A 536 11.83 -2.00 -20.31
CA ASN A 536 11.25 -2.84 -21.36
C ASN A 536 9.83 -2.39 -21.72
N ILE A 537 9.23 -3.05 -22.72
CA ILE A 537 7.86 -2.77 -23.20
C ILE A 537 6.76 -2.95 -22.13
N ARG A 538 7.03 -3.72 -21.06
CA ARG A 538 6.12 -3.89 -19.92
C ARG A 538 6.28 -2.81 -18.85
N GLY A 539 7.17 -1.84 -19.07
CA GLY A 539 7.49 -0.78 -18.12
C GLY A 539 8.41 -1.22 -16.99
N TRP A 540 9.03 -2.40 -17.07
CA TRP A 540 10.00 -2.86 -16.08
C TRP A 540 11.34 -2.19 -16.31
N MET A 541 11.94 -1.64 -15.25
CA MET A 541 13.28 -1.05 -15.33
C MET A 541 14.30 -2.12 -15.71
N THR A 542 15.10 -1.84 -16.73
CA THR A 542 16.16 -2.74 -17.24
C THR A 542 17.55 -2.17 -17.01
N LYS A 543 17.68 -0.86 -16.75
CA LYS A 543 18.98 -0.20 -16.61
C LYS A 543 18.93 1.08 -15.78
N ILE A 544 19.95 1.31 -14.97
CA ILE A 544 20.33 2.57 -14.33
C ILE A 544 21.80 2.83 -14.71
N ASN A 545 22.07 3.76 -15.62
CA ASN A 545 23.37 3.94 -16.29
C ASN A 545 23.89 2.64 -16.94
N ASP A 546 24.91 2.71 -17.79
CA ASP A 546 25.41 1.50 -18.46
C ASP A 546 26.59 0.85 -17.70
N PRO A 547 26.41 -0.26 -16.96
CA PRO A 547 27.50 -0.88 -16.21
C PRO A 547 28.63 -1.42 -17.11
N ALA A 548 28.36 -1.64 -18.40
CA ALA A 548 29.40 -2.01 -19.37
C ALA A 548 30.28 -0.81 -19.79
N ASN A 549 29.75 0.41 -19.70
CA ASN A 549 30.38 1.64 -20.19
C ASN A 549 30.06 2.82 -19.25
N LEU A 550 30.63 2.80 -18.04
CA LEU A 550 30.34 3.82 -17.02
C LEU A 550 30.73 5.25 -17.45
N GLY A 551 31.77 5.42 -18.27
CA GLY A 551 32.26 6.77 -18.59
C GLY A 551 32.62 7.54 -17.31
N SER A 552 31.86 8.61 -17.02
CA SER A 552 31.97 9.42 -15.80
C SER A 552 30.97 9.06 -14.69
N ASP A 553 30.09 8.10 -14.93
CA ASP A 553 29.10 7.65 -13.95
C ASP A 553 29.78 6.81 -12.87
N LEU A 554 29.45 7.09 -11.60
CA LEU A 554 30.04 6.39 -10.46
C LEU A 554 29.48 4.98 -10.27
N PHE A 555 28.28 4.73 -10.80
CA PHE A 555 27.54 3.48 -10.65
C PHE A 555 26.70 3.18 -11.88
N GLY A 556 26.66 1.90 -12.26
CA GLY A 556 25.78 1.37 -13.29
C GLY A 556 25.15 0.05 -12.85
N TYR A 557 23.89 -0.17 -13.27
CA TYR A 557 23.07 -1.31 -12.89
C TYR A 557 22.21 -1.76 -14.07
N LYS A 558 22.15 -3.07 -14.30
CA LYS A 558 21.36 -3.68 -15.37
C LYS A 558 20.54 -4.84 -14.82
N ILE A 559 19.29 -4.94 -15.24
CA ILE A 559 18.34 -5.97 -14.82
C ILE A 559 17.89 -6.74 -16.06
N ASN A 560 18.14 -8.06 -16.06
CA ASN A 560 17.65 -8.96 -17.08
C ASN A 560 16.48 -9.79 -16.53
N TYR A 561 15.33 -9.75 -17.22
CA TYR A 561 14.16 -10.57 -16.89
C TYR A 561 14.10 -11.78 -17.83
N ASN A 562 13.77 -11.53 -19.09
CA ASN A 562 13.59 -12.52 -20.14
C ASN A 562 14.88 -12.82 -20.93
N GLN A 563 16.04 -12.49 -20.37
CA GLN A 563 17.36 -12.69 -20.94
C GLN A 563 18.32 -13.18 -19.86
N VAL A 564 19.38 -13.86 -20.27
CA VAL A 564 20.50 -14.31 -19.42
C VAL A 564 21.79 -14.06 -20.20
N GLU A 565 22.74 -13.38 -19.57
CA GLU A 565 24.05 -13.03 -20.13
C GLU A 565 25.20 -13.71 -19.38
N GLY A 566 24.98 -14.17 -18.15
CA GLY A 566 25.94 -14.93 -17.37
C GLY A 566 25.95 -16.40 -17.74
N LEU A 567 26.74 -17.17 -17.00
CA LEU A 567 26.72 -18.62 -17.11
C LEU A 567 25.35 -19.14 -16.63
N GLU A 568 24.75 -20.04 -17.42
CA GLU A 568 23.53 -20.76 -17.00
C GLU A 568 23.80 -21.61 -15.75
N MET A 569 25.03 -22.11 -15.59
CA MET A 569 25.48 -22.92 -14.45
C MET A 569 26.77 -22.33 -13.85
N PRO A 570 26.69 -21.27 -13.04
CA PRO A 570 27.86 -20.62 -12.45
C PRO A 570 28.58 -21.47 -11.39
N ASN A 571 27.84 -22.35 -10.70
CA ASN A 571 28.38 -23.23 -9.67
C ASN A 571 28.04 -24.69 -9.99
N SER A 572 29.05 -25.46 -10.40
CA SER A 572 28.93 -26.88 -10.76
C SER A 572 28.50 -27.79 -9.61
N ASP A 573 28.66 -27.36 -8.36
CA ASP A 573 28.24 -28.14 -7.19
C ASP A 573 26.70 -28.25 -7.09
N PHE A 574 25.98 -27.40 -7.83
CA PHE A 574 24.52 -27.35 -7.90
C PHE A 574 24.03 -27.37 -9.35
N SER A 575 24.46 -28.37 -10.13
CA SER A 575 24.22 -28.46 -11.58
C SER A 575 22.74 -28.43 -12.02
N ASP A 576 21.80 -28.78 -11.13
CA ASP A 576 20.36 -28.70 -11.37
C ASP A 576 19.79 -27.28 -11.26
N LEU A 577 20.50 -26.36 -10.58
CA LEU A 577 20.09 -24.98 -10.38
C LEU A 577 20.62 -24.09 -11.51
N LYS A 578 19.79 -23.95 -12.55
CA LYS A 578 20.13 -23.22 -13.77
C LYS A 578 19.50 -21.83 -13.80
N VAL A 579 20.30 -20.82 -14.11
CA VAL A 579 19.87 -19.43 -14.32
C VAL A 579 19.18 -19.36 -15.69
N LYS A 580 17.89 -19.03 -15.71
CA LYS A 580 17.06 -19.04 -16.92
C LYS A 580 16.26 -17.75 -17.08
N PRO A 581 15.94 -17.35 -18.32
CA PRO A 581 14.98 -16.27 -18.60
C PRO A 581 13.66 -16.45 -17.84
N LYS A 582 13.09 -15.33 -17.39
CA LYS A 582 11.82 -15.24 -16.67
C LYS A 582 10.84 -14.30 -17.37
N TYR A 583 9.58 -14.70 -17.39
CA TYR A 583 8.51 -14.00 -18.10
C TYR A 583 7.38 -13.54 -17.17
N ASN A 584 7.28 -14.11 -15.96
CA ASN A 584 6.25 -13.80 -14.97
C ASN A 584 6.58 -12.61 -14.04
N GLY A 585 7.66 -11.88 -14.33
CA GLY A 585 8.14 -10.72 -13.56
C GLY A 585 9.22 -11.01 -12.51
N ASN A 586 9.67 -12.26 -12.37
CA ASN A 586 10.91 -12.53 -11.65
C ASN A 586 12.13 -12.01 -12.43
N ILE A 587 13.17 -11.60 -11.70
CA ILE A 587 14.43 -11.14 -12.28
C ILE A 587 15.35 -12.35 -12.47
N ALA A 588 15.84 -12.56 -13.68
CA ALA A 588 16.78 -13.63 -13.98
C ALA A 588 18.21 -13.24 -13.57
N GLU A 589 18.62 -12.01 -13.86
CA GLU A 589 19.95 -11.51 -13.47
C GLU A 589 19.95 -10.02 -13.14
N VAL A 590 20.89 -9.64 -12.28
CA VAL A 590 21.29 -8.23 -12.12
C VAL A 590 22.79 -8.12 -12.29
N SER A 591 23.25 -7.10 -13.01
CA SER A 591 24.68 -6.82 -13.21
C SER A 591 24.98 -5.39 -12.79
N TRP A 592 26.12 -5.15 -12.16
CA TRP A 592 26.50 -3.82 -11.70
C TRP A 592 28.00 -3.62 -11.72
N LYS A 593 28.39 -2.35 -11.75
CA LYS A 593 29.78 -1.91 -11.70
C LYS A 593 29.85 -0.54 -11.05
N THR A 594 30.91 -0.30 -10.29
CA THR A 594 31.24 1.01 -9.73
C THR A 594 32.49 1.59 -10.39
N LEU A 595 32.73 2.88 -10.18
CA LEU A 595 33.96 3.55 -10.62
C LEU A 595 35.01 3.65 -9.51
N THR A 596 34.86 2.90 -8.41
CA THR A 596 35.70 3.01 -7.20
C THR A 596 37.10 2.42 -7.38
N GLU A 597 37.29 1.52 -8.33
CA GLU A 597 38.61 0.90 -8.60
C GLU A 597 38.95 0.94 -10.09
N ASP A 598 40.25 1.08 -10.40
CA ASP A 598 40.75 1.01 -11.78
C ASP A 598 40.41 -0.36 -12.38
N ASN A 599 39.74 -0.38 -13.53
CA ASN A 599 39.32 -1.60 -14.23
C ASN A 599 38.47 -2.57 -13.38
N GLU A 600 37.63 -2.05 -12.48
CA GLU A 600 36.75 -2.89 -11.67
C GLU A 600 35.97 -3.89 -12.54
N PRO A 601 35.95 -5.19 -12.20
CA PRO A 601 35.23 -6.18 -12.99
C PRO A 601 33.71 -5.97 -12.90
N LEU A 602 32.99 -6.35 -13.97
CA LEU A 602 31.53 -6.39 -13.92
C LEU A 602 31.11 -7.49 -12.93
N LYS A 603 30.22 -7.12 -12.00
CA LYS A 603 29.63 -8.02 -11.00
C LYS A 603 28.23 -8.39 -11.44
N ARG A 604 27.81 -9.63 -11.19
CA ARG A 604 26.49 -10.13 -11.58
C ARG A 604 25.97 -11.13 -10.57
N TYR A 605 24.66 -11.09 -10.32
CA TYR A 605 23.93 -12.20 -9.73
C TYR A 605 23.03 -12.83 -10.78
N GLY A 606 23.07 -14.16 -10.89
CA GLY A 606 22.06 -14.96 -11.57
C GLY A 606 21.16 -15.67 -10.57
N TYR A 607 19.84 -15.57 -10.76
CA TYR A 607 18.85 -16.05 -9.82
C TYR A 607 18.08 -17.26 -10.34
N VAL A 608 17.87 -18.24 -9.45
CA VAL A 608 17.10 -19.45 -9.70
C VAL A 608 15.92 -19.48 -8.75
N TYR A 609 14.76 -19.92 -9.22
CA TYR A 609 13.53 -19.97 -8.43
C TYR A 609 12.87 -21.33 -8.53
N ASP A 610 12.16 -21.74 -7.48
CA ASP A 610 11.31 -22.92 -7.50
C ASP A 610 9.94 -22.64 -8.16
N SER A 611 9.10 -23.67 -8.28
CA SER A 611 7.76 -23.58 -8.86
C SER A 611 6.76 -22.74 -8.05
N LEU A 612 7.12 -22.37 -6.81
CA LEU A 612 6.35 -21.44 -5.99
C LEU A 612 6.84 -19.99 -6.13
N ASN A 613 7.78 -19.74 -7.05
CA ASN A 613 8.46 -18.46 -7.26
C ASN A 613 9.29 -17.98 -6.05
N ARG A 614 9.79 -18.90 -5.23
CA ARG A 614 10.73 -18.61 -4.13
C ARG A 614 12.16 -18.73 -4.66
N LEU A 615 13.08 -17.91 -4.15
CA LEU A 615 14.49 -17.94 -4.51
C LEU A 615 15.10 -19.29 -4.10
N SER A 616 15.63 -20.05 -5.04
CA SER A 616 16.36 -21.31 -4.78
C SER A 616 17.87 -21.11 -4.71
N ALA A 617 18.40 -20.13 -5.46
CA ALA A 617 19.80 -19.71 -5.39
C ALA A 617 20.00 -18.32 -6.00
N GLY A 618 20.93 -17.56 -5.43
CA GLY A 618 21.59 -16.43 -6.08
C GLY A 618 23.07 -16.74 -6.29
N PHE A 619 23.51 -16.82 -7.54
CA PHE A 619 24.89 -17.10 -7.92
C PHE A 619 25.60 -15.84 -8.35
N TYR A 620 26.58 -15.42 -7.57
CA TYR A 620 27.42 -14.28 -7.92
C TYR A 620 28.48 -14.70 -8.95
N GLN A 621 28.70 -13.82 -9.92
CA GLN A 621 29.66 -13.96 -11.00
C GLN A 621 30.42 -12.64 -11.12
N LYS A 622 31.75 -12.74 -11.22
CA LYS A 622 32.65 -11.61 -11.43
C LYS A 622 33.41 -11.85 -12.73
N THR A 623 33.46 -10.87 -13.62
CA THR A 623 34.15 -11.04 -14.92
C THR A 623 35.58 -11.52 -14.73
N GLY A 624 35.96 -12.60 -15.42
CA GLY A 624 37.26 -13.27 -15.30
C GLY A 624 37.36 -14.28 -14.15
N ALA A 625 36.34 -14.40 -13.31
CA ALA A 625 36.24 -15.31 -12.18
C ALA A 625 34.80 -15.83 -12.00
N GLU A 626 34.08 -16.05 -13.10
CA GLU A 626 32.63 -16.35 -13.10
C GLU A 626 32.29 -17.66 -12.39
N VAL A 627 33.24 -18.60 -12.33
CA VAL A 627 33.10 -19.91 -11.68
C VAL A 627 33.80 -19.98 -10.32
N ALA A 628 34.23 -18.85 -9.76
CA ALA A 628 34.94 -18.82 -8.49
C ALA A 628 34.03 -19.07 -7.27
N LYS A 629 32.71 -19.14 -7.46
CA LYS A 629 31.72 -19.43 -6.42
C LYS A 629 31.71 -18.40 -5.29
N GLU A 630 32.11 -17.17 -5.57
CA GLU A 630 32.04 -16.06 -4.59
C GLU A 630 30.59 -15.79 -4.19
N TYR A 631 30.36 -15.32 -2.96
CA TYR A 631 29.11 -14.71 -2.47
C TYR A 631 27.78 -15.36 -2.90
N PHE A 632 27.73 -16.68 -3.09
CA PHE A 632 26.47 -17.32 -3.45
C PHE A 632 25.57 -17.44 -2.20
N GLU A 633 24.26 -17.50 -2.43
CA GLU A 633 23.30 -17.78 -1.36
C GLU A 633 22.28 -18.80 -1.85
N LYS A 634 22.18 -19.95 -1.18
CA LYS A 634 21.28 -21.06 -1.55
C LYS A 634 20.41 -21.47 -0.35
N PRO A 635 19.16 -21.00 -0.29
CA PRO A 635 18.18 -21.47 0.69
C PRO A 635 17.49 -22.77 0.26
N GLU A 636 16.91 -23.47 1.22
CA GLU A 636 15.92 -24.55 1.05
C GLU A 636 14.73 -24.26 1.96
N TYR A 637 13.53 -24.72 1.61
CA TYR A 637 12.31 -24.38 2.35
C TYR A 637 11.44 -25.57 2.67
N ASP A 638 10.65 -25.46 3.75
CA ASP A 638 9.45 -26.28 3.93
C ASP A 638 8.26 -25.75 3.11
N LEU A 639 7.11 -26.43 3.17
CA LEU A 639 5.92 -26.05 2.41
C LEU A 639 5.26 -24.73 2.86
N ASN A 640 5.48 -24.29 4.09
CA ASN A 640 5.03 -22.96 4.56
C ASN A 640 6.04 -21.86 4.20
N GLY A 641 7.19 -22.21 3.61
CA GLY A 641 8.24 -21.27 3.28
C GLY A 641 9.15 -20.91 4.45
N ASN A 642 9.23 -21.73 5.51
CA ASN A 642 10.34 -21.58 6.47
C ASN A 642 11.64 -22.05 5.81
N ILE A 643 12.72 -21.28 5.93
CA ILE A 643 14.05 -21.70 5.46
C ILE A 643 14.52 -22.89 6.31
N THR A 644 14.76 -24.05 5.73
CA THR A 644 15.25 -25.25 6.42
C THR A 644 16.77 -25.39 6.34
N ARG A 645 17.38 -24.90 5.27
CA ARG A 645 18.83 -24.80 5.12
C ARG A 645 19.24 -23.52 4.40
N LEU A 646 20.43 -23.01 4.70
CA LEU A 646 21.03 -21.87 4.01
C LEU A 646 22.53 -22.10 3.83
N LYS A 647 23.01 -22.07 2.58
CA LYS A 647 24.44 -22.12 2.26
C LYS A 647 24.93 -20.78 1.72
N ARG A 648 26.11 -20.35 2.17
CA ARG A 648 26.78 -19.14 1.66
C ARG A 648 28.29 -19.34 1.52
N SER A 649 28.89 -18.58 0.61
CA SER A 649 30.33 -18.43 0.45
C SER A 649 30.77 -16.97 0.59
N GLU A 650 32.03 -16.75 0.92
CA GLU A 650 32.64 -15.40 0.93
C GLU A 650 33.26 -15.04 -0.43
N GLY A 651 34.08 -13.98 -0.47
CA GLY A 651 34.92 -13.66 -1.63
C GLY A 651 36.13 -14.58 -1.74
N ILE A 652 36.85 -14.52 -2.87
CA ILE A 652 38.12 -15.23 -3.00
C ILE A 652 39.14 -14.62 -2.04
N LEU A 653 39.72 -15.45 -1.16
CA LEU A 653 40.84 -15.05 -0.33
C LEU A 653 42.16 -15.02 -1.13
N PRO A 654 43.13 -14.17 -0.76
CA PRO A 654 44.43 -14.12 -1.42
C PRO A 654 45.08 -15.50 -1.55
N GLY A 655 45.52 -15.85 -2.77
CA GLY A 655 46.15 -17.14 -3.07
C GLY A 655 45.19 -18.28 -3.42
N SER A 656 43.87 -18.08 -3.34
CA SER A 656 42.86 -19.06 -3.76
C SER A 656 42.30 -18.75 -5.14
N THR A 657 41.74 -19.75 -5.82
CA THR A 657 41.03 -19.60 -7.12
C THR A 657 39.53 -19.82 -7.00
N VAL A 658 39.07 -20.33 -5.85
CA VAL A 658 37.67 -20.59 -5.53
C VAL A 658 37.41 -20.03 -4.13
N ALA A 659 36.23 -19.43 -3.94
CA ALA A 659 35.78 -18.94 -2.66
C ALA A 659 35.46 -20.08 -1.69
N MET A 660 35.62 -19.80 -0.40
CA MET A 660 35.30 -20.75 0.66
C MET A 660 33.82 -20.64 1.04
N SER A 661 33.23 -21.78 1.41
CA SER A 661 31.90 -21.77 2.05
C SER A 661 32.06 -21.25 3.48
N ILE A 662 31.25 -20.27 3.85
CA ILE A 662 31.21 -19.70 5.20
C ILE A 662 30.03 -20.21 6.02
N ASP A 663 28.97 -20.67 5.35
CA ASP A 663 27.78 -21.17 6.03
C ASP A 663 27.26 -22.44 5.37
N ASN A 664 26.86 -23.39 6.20
CA ASN A 664 25.97 -24.49 5.85
C ASN A 664 24.97 -24.68 7.00
N LEU A 665 24.03 -23.74 7.08
CA LEU A 665 23.09 -23.64 8.18
C LEU A 665 21.97 -24.66 8.03
N LYS A 666 21.66 -25.35 9.11
CA LYS A 666 20.46 -26.16 9.29
C LYS A 666 19.55 -25.50 10.32
N TYR A 667 18.27 -25.34 9.98
CA TYR A 667 17.27 -24.67 10.79
C TYR A 667 16.29 -25.71 11.36
N ASP A 668 16.15 -25.76 12.68
CA ASP A 668 15.16 -26.61 13.35
C ASP A 668 13.98 -25.77 13.86
N TYR A 669 12.75 -26.25 13.66
CA TYR A 669 11.53 -25.51 13.96
C TYR A 669 10.61 -26.23 14.94
N SER A 670 9.88 -25.44 15.73
CA SER A 670 8.63 -25.83 16.40
C SER A 670 7.49 -25.05 15.77
N GLY A 671 6.61 -25.73 15.03
CA GLY A 671 5.64 -25.06 14.15
C GLY A 671 6.35 -24.21 13.08
N ASN A 672 6.16 -22.89 13.13
CA ASN A 672 6.84 -21.90 12.30
C ASN A 672 7.93 -21.09 13.06
N ARG A 673 8.20 -21.43 14.34
CA ARG A 673 9.22 -20.77 15.17
C ARG A 673 10.56 -21.48 15.04
N LEU A 674 11.60 -20.74 14.67
CA LEU A 674 12.97 -21.25 14.61
C LEU A 674 13.51 -21.43 16.02
N ILE A 675 13.83 -22.66 16.43
CA ILE A 675 14.26 -23.01 17.79
C ILE A 675 15.76 -23.30 17.91
N LYS A 676 16.44 -23.56 16.78
CA LYS A 676 17.88 -23.83 16.74
C LYS A 676 18.43 -23.61 15.32
N VAL A 677 19.66 -23.12 15.24
CA VAL A 677 20.45 -23.06 14.00
C VAL A 677 21.75 -23.79 14.24
N THR A 678 22.10 -24.72 13.36
CA THR A 678 23.38 -25.43 13.40
C THR A 678 24.16 -25.09 12.16
N ASP A 679 25.36 -24.50 12.30
CA ASP A 679 26.29 -24.37 11.18
C ASP A 679 27.13 -25.63 11.03
N GLU A 680 26.87 -26.38 9.96
CA GLU A 680 27.60 -27.61 9.62
C GLU A 680 28.91 -27.31 8.87
N GLN A 681 29.15 -26.07 8.42
CA GLN A 681 30.40 -25.66 7.78
C GLN A 681 31.52 -25.44 8.80
N GLN A 682 31.15 -25.09 10.04
CA GLN A 682 32.07 -24.81 11.14
C GLN A 682 32.99 -23.61 10.87
N ASN A 683 32.49 -22.61 10.15
CA ASN A 683 33.25 -21.41 9.79
C ASN A 683 32.62 -20.17 10.43
N PRO A 684 33.29 -19.52 11.40
CA PRO A 684 32.72 -18.39 12.12
C PRO A 684 32.68 -17.07 11.31
N SER A 685 33.22 -17.04 10.07
CA SER A 685 33.15 -15.87 9.19
C SER A 685 31.73 -15.57 8.68
N GLY A 686 30.81 -16.54 8.76
CA GLY A 686 29.39 -16.38 8.44
C GLY A 686 28.54 -16.20 9.71
N TYR A 687 27.56 -17.07 9.90
CA TYR A 687 26.82 -17.20 11.15
C TYR A 687 27.75 -17.74 12.26
N PRO A 688 27.57 -17.33 13.53
CA PRO A 688 28.42 -17.80 14.63
C PRO A 688 28.47 -19.33 14.76
N TYR A 689 29.68 -19.89 14.69
CA TYR A 689 29.90 -21.33 14.92
C TYR A 689 29.99 -21.64 16.42
N LEU A 690 29.21 -22.62 16.86
CA LEU A 690 29.28 -23.23 18.19
C LEU A 690 29.21 -24.75 18.07
N ALA A 691 30.09 -25.47 18.78
CA ALA A 691 30.08 -26.93 18.81
C ALA A 691 28.75 -27.52 19.31
N VAL A 692 28.08 -26.80 20.22
CA VAL A 692 26.72 -27.09 20.68
C VAL A 692 25.90 -25.80 20.57
N PRO A 693 25.08 -25.65 19.51
CA PRO A 693 24.26 -24.46 19.33
C PRO A 693 23.19 -24.36 20.42
N ASN A 694 22.90 -23.14 20.86
CA ASN A 694 21.91 -22.88 21.90
C ASN A 694 20.49 -22.91 21.35
N SER A 695 19.52 -23.05 22.25
CA SER A 695 18.10 -22.89 21.89
C SER A 695 17.75 -21.41 21.74
N ILE A 696 16.89 -21.12 20.77
CA ILE A 696 16.25 -19.82 20.58
C ILE A 696 14.91 -19.85 21.33
N GLU A 697 14.72 -18.89 22.23
CA GLU A 697 13.53 -18.80 23.08
C GLU A 697 12.53 -17.76 22.54
N TYR A 698 11.25 -17.96 22.88
CA TYR A 698 10.14 -17.06 22.54
C TYR A 698 9.26 -16.82 23.76
N ASP A 699 8.53 -15.70 23.75
CA ASP A 699 7.62 -15.27 24.82
C ASP A 699 6.39 -16.19 25.00
N ASN A 700 6.21 -17.13 24.09
CA ASN A 700 4.98 -17.88 23.97
C ASN A 700 5.08 -19.32 24.44
N GLY A 701 6.27 -19.87 24.75
CA GLY A 701 6.48 -21.24 25.24
C GLY A 701 5.38 -22.24 24.80
N ASN A 702 4.37 -22.41 25.67
CA ASN A 702 3.16 -23.21 25.46
C ASN A 702 2.00 -22.49 24.71
N LEU A 703 2.27 -21.75 23.64
CA LEU A 703 1.27 -21.09 22.78
C LEU A 703 0.37 -20.03 23.45
N ASN A 704 0.86 -19.40 24.52
CA ASN A 704 0.14 -18.40 25.31
C ASN A 704 0.71 -16.97 25.25
N GLY A 705 1.75 -16.75 24.44
CA GLY A 705 2.35 -15.43 24.18
C GLY A 705 2.14 -14.97 22.75
N ASN A 706 2.80 -13.87 22.37
CA ASN A 706 2.61 -13.25 21.06
C ASN A 706 3.47 -13.86 19.94
N GLY A 707 4.39 -14.78 20.28
CA GLY A 707 5.30 -15.41 19.33
C GLY A 707 6.54 -14.56 19.06
N ASN A 708 6.96 -13.76 20.04
CA ASN A 708 8.12 -12.89 19.93
C ASN A 708 9.38 -13.60 20.42
N MET A 709 10.47 -13.55 19.66
CA MET A 709 11.77 -14.13 20.06
C MET A 709 12.35 -13.38 21.26
N THR A 710 12.65 -14.07 22.36
CA THR A 710 13.16 -13.45 23.59
C THR A 710 14.65 -13.65 23.81
N LYS A 711 15.28 -14.66 23.20
CA LYS A 711 16.72 -14.92 23.31
C LYS A 711 17.30 -15.55 22.04
N HIS A 712 18.55 -15.21 21.75
CA HIS A 712 19.34 -15.85 20.70
C HIS A 712 20.83 -15.86 21.10
N LEU A 713 21.20 -16.81 21.95
CA LEU A 713 22.52 -16.83 22.60
C LEU A 713 23.70 -17.07 21.65
N ASP A 714 23.49 -17.73 20.52
CA ASP A 714 24.51 -17.90 19.48
C ASP A 714 24.99 -16.56 18.92
N LYS A 715 24.10 -15.56 18.87
CA LYS A 715 24.43 -14.17 18.50
C LYS A 715 24.77 -13.29 19.70
N GLY A 716 24.95 -13.89 20.88
CA GLY A 716 25.20 -13.18 22.14
C GLY A 716 23.98 -12.43 22.70
N ILE A 717 22.78 -12.62 22.12
CA ILE A 717 21.56 -11.93 22.57
C ILE A 717 20.95 -12.70 23.73
N SER A 718 21.14 -12.19 24.95
CA SER A 718 20.69 -12.81 26.19
C SER A 718 19.26 -12.42 26.59
N SER A 719 18.74 -11.30 26.08
CA SER A 719 17.35 -10.89 26.29
C SER A 719 16.85 -9.94 25.21
N ILE A 720 15.59 -10.09 24.83
CA ILE A 720 14.79 -9.12 24.09
C ILE A 720 13.51 -8.89 24.90
N GLU A 721 13.29 -7.65 25.35
CA GLU A 721 12.04 -7.19 25.96
C GLU A 721 11.20 -6.47 24.90
N TYR A 722 9.87 -6.57 25.02
CA TYR A 722 8.92 -6.02 24.06
C TYR A 722 7.87 -5.14 24.73
N ASN A 723 7.50 -4.06 24.04
CA ASN A 723 6.33 -3.27 24.39
C ASN A 723 5.02 -3.90 23.85
N TYR A 724 3.88 -3.25 24.09
CA TYR A 724 2.57 -3.79 23.70
C TYR A 724 2.33 -3.83 22.18
N LEU A 725 3.19 -3.17 21.37
CA LEU A 725 3.16 -3.26 19.91
C LEU A 725 4.01 -4.42 19.37
N ASN A 726 4.61 -5.22 20.26
CA ASN A 726 5.60 -6.25 19.92
C ASN A 726 6.87 -5.67 19.27
N LEU A 727 7.21 -4.41 19.58
CA LEU A 727 8.49 -3.78 19.22
C LEU A 727 9.51 -3.97 20.34
N PRO A 728 10.78 -4.30 20.02
CA PRO A 728 11.83 -4.42 21.03
C PRO A 728 12.06 -3.10 21.75
N ASP A 729 11.78 -3.00 23.05
CA ASP A 729 12.11 -1.80 23.84
C ASP A 729 13.49 -1.92 24.51
N LYS A 730 13.97 -3.15 24.76
CA LYS A 730 15.35 -3.43 25.19
C LYS A 730 15.91 -4.69 24.55
N ILE A 731 17.19 -4.64 24.20
CA ILE A 731 17.97 -5.80 23.74
C ILE A 731 19.29 -5.83 24.50
N THR A 732 19.60 -6.96 25.15
CA THR A 732 20.92 -7.19 25.75
C THR A 732 21.71 -8.13 24.85
N GLN A 733 22.82 -7.66 24.30
CA GLN A 733 23.73 -8.45 23.46
C GLN A 733 25.17 -8.30 23.93
N ASN A 734 25.88 -9.41 24.15
CA ASN A 734 27.27 -9.40 24.61
C ASN A 734 27.48 -8.51 25.85
N SER A 735 26.55 -8.59 26.81
CA SER A 735 26.51 -7.75 28.02
C SER A 735 26.35 -6.24 27.80
N LYS A 736 26.05 -5.81 26.56
CA LYS A 736 25.68 -4.43 26.24
C LYS A 736 24.18 -4.30 26.06
N LEU A 737 23.59 -3.30 26.72
CA LEU A 737 22.17 -2.99 26.62
C LEU A 737 21.94 -1.94 25.53
N THR A 738 21.02 -2.23 24.63
CA THR A 738 20.38 -1.25 23.75
C THR A 738 18.96 -1.01 24.23
N SER A 739 18.58 0.24 24.43
CA SER A 739 17.21 0.63 24.79
C SER A 739 16.60 1.53 23.72
N TYR A 740 15.31 1.37 23.47
CA TYR A 740 14.56 2.10 22.46
C TYR A 740 13.35 2.80 23.09
N LEU A 741 13.00 3.96 22.55
CA LEU A 741 11.81 4.71 22.91
C LEU A 741 10.94 4.87 21.67
N TYR A 742 9.67 4.49 21.78
CA TYR A 742 8.71 4.57 20.69
C TYR A 742 7.57 5.49 21.08
N ARG A 743 7.02 6.17 20.08
CA ARG A 743 5.66 6.69 20.19
C ARG A 743 4.65 5.55 20.16
N ALA A 744 3.47 5.79 20.70
CA ALA A 744 2.33 4.87 20.62
C ALA A 744 1.90 4.57 19.18
N ASP A 745 2.44 5.30 18.20
CA ASP A 745 2.32 5.00 16.78
C ASP A 745 3.39 4.10 16.16
N GLY A 746 4.26 3.52 17.00
CA GLY A 746 5.34 2.62 16.57
C GLY A 746 6.55 3.35 16.01
N VAL A 747 6.53 4.68 15.93
CA VAL A 747 7.68 5.46 15.46
C VAL A 747 8.74 5.50 16.56
N LYS A 748 9.94 4.99 16.24
CA LYS A 748 11.13 5.10 17.09
C LYS A 748 11.56 6.56 17.19
N VAL A 749 11.73 7.07 18.41
CA VAL A 749 12.13 8.46 18.68
C VAL A 749 13.45 8.58 19.44
N LYS A 750 13.92 7.50 20.08
CA LYS A 750 15.25 7.44 20.69
C LYS A 750 15.82 6.01 20.63
N LYS A 751 17.14 5.93 20.48
CA LYS A 751 17.97 4.74 20.74
C LYS A 751 19.08 5.12 21.71
N LEU A 752 19.38 4.25 22.66
CA LEU A 752 20.52 4.33 23.57
C LEU A 752 21.30 3.02 23.48
N PHE A 753 22.55 3.06 22.99
CA PHE A 753 23.46 1.91 22.92
C PHE A 753 24.64 2.14 23.87
N GLY A 754 24.62 1.47 25.04
CA GLY A 754 25.52 1.86 26.13
C GLY A 754 25.28 3.32 26.52
N ASP A 755 26.30 4.18 26.36
CA ASP A 755 26.22 5.63 26.62
C ASP A 755 26.00 6.47 25.34
N LEU A 756 25.88 5.83 24.17
CA LEU A 756 25.71 6.52 22.90
C LEU A 756 24.21 6.71 22.60
N GLU A 757 23.80 7.96 22.47
CA GLU A 757 22.42 8.35 22.21
C GLU A 757 22.21 8.69 20.73
N THR A 758 21.04 8.29 20.21
CA THR A 758 20.50 8.78 18.94
C THR A 758 19.05 9.18 19.13
N HIS A 759 18.71 10.42 18.78
CA HIS A 759 17.34 10.92 18.80
C HIS A 759 16.82 11.09 17.37
N TYR A 760 15.60 10.62 17.13
CA TYR A 760 14.90 10.69 15.85
C TYR A 760 13.70 11.62 16.00
N LEU A 761 13.76 12.80 15.38
CA LEU A 761 12.78 13.87 15.58
C LEU A 761 12.28 14.37 14.23
N ASP A 762 11.15 13.85 13.78
CA ASP A 762 10.51 14.21 12.50
C ASP A 762 11.50 14.15 11.30
N GLY A 763 12.37 13.13 11.30
CA GLY A 763 13.40 12.89 10.29
C GLY A 763 14.79 13.39 10.63
N PHE A 764 14.92 14.37 11.52
CA PHE A 764 16.21 14.86 11.98
C PHE A 764 16.84 13.88 12.96
N GLN A 765 18.12 13.57 12.76
CA GLN A 765 18.86 12.68 13.67
C GLN A 765 19.94 13.43 14.41
N TYR A 766 19.81 13.40 15.73
CA TYR A 766 20.86 13.84 16.64
C TYR A 766 21.61 12.62 17.14
N LYS A 767 22.94 12.64 17.07
CA LYS A 767 23.78 11.53 17.49
C LYS A 767 24.85 12.02 18.46
N THR A 768 25.22 11.16 19.40
CA THR A 768 26.39 11.35 20.24
C THR A 768 27.63 11.29 19.33
N THR A 769 28.37 12.40 19.29
CA THR A 769 29.49 12.63 18.37
C THR A 769 30.69 13.17 19.13
N PHE A 770 31.88 12.69 18.79
CA PHE A 770 33.15 13.20 19.26
C PHE A 770 33.53 14.48 18.48
N LEU A 771 34.27 15.41 19.09
CA LEU A 771 34.69 16.70 18.49
C LEU A 771 35.55 16.54 17.23
N ARG A 772 36.30 15.44 17.11
CA ARG A 772 36.98 15.04 15.88
C ARG A 772 36.40 13.71 15.39
N GLU A 773 35.83 13.72 14.19
CA GLU A 773 35.53 12.52 13.42
C GLU A 773 36.37 12.59 12.13
N SER A 774 37.01 11.50 11.73
CA SER A 774 37.85 11.50 10.52
C SER A 774 36.98 11.85 9.31
N TRP A 775 37.38 12.88 8.56
CA TRP A 775 36.65 13.39 7.41
C TRP A 775 36.87 12.51 6.17
N ASP A 776 38.02 11.83 6.06
CA ASP A 776 38.57 11.25 4.83
C ASP A 776 38.07 9.85 4.47
N GLY A 777 37.11 9.27 5.20
CA GLY A 777 36.56 7.94 4.91
C GLY A 777 37.55 6.78 5.11
N GLU A 778 38.83 7.06 5.40
CA GLU A 778 39.87 6.09 5.72
C GLU A 778 40.37 6.33 7.15
N GLY A 779 39.70 5.76 8.14
CA GLY A 779 40.25 5.72 9.49
C GLY A 779 39.23 5.43 10.59
N THR A 780 39.48 4.39 11.37
CA THR A 780 38.99 4.31 12.75
C THR A 780 39.62 5.45 13.53
N PHE A 781 38.92 6.57 13.68
CA PHE A 781 39.32 7.58 14.63
C PHE A 781 39.25 6.94 16.02
N ILE A 782 40.40 6.84 16.71
CA ILE A 782 40.41 6.53 18.13
C ILE A 782 40.14 7.87 18.81
N PRO A 783 38.93 8.10 19.37
CA PRO A 783 38.66 9.34 20.10
C PRO A 783 39.71 9.53 21.19
N ASP A 784 40.11 10.78 21.42
CA ASP A 784 40.98 11.08 22.55
C ASP A 784 40.29 10.54 23.81
N PRO A 785 40.94 9.72 24.64
CA PRO A 785 40.31 9.14 25.83
C PRO A 785 39.77 10.19 26.82
N ASN A 786 40.15 11.47 26.68
CA ASN A 786 39.62 12.59 27.46
C ASN A 786 38.50 13.37 26.76
N GLU A 787 38.14 13.00 25.53
CA GLU A 787 37.10 13.65 24.75
C GLU A 787 35.72 13.21 25.26
N ILE A 788 34.92 14.20 25.67
CA ILE A 788 33.54 13.96 26.10
C ILE A 788 32.66 14.10 24.86
N PRO A 789 31.98 13.03 24.41
CA PRO A 789 31.14 13.12 23.24
C PRO A 789 29.87 13.92 23.55
N GLU A 790 29.40 14.71 22.59
CA GLU A 790 28.23 15.57 22.73
C GLU A 790 27.15 15.18 21.71
N LEU A 791 25.88 15.36 22.08
CA LEU A 791 24.78 15.13 21.17
C LEU A 791 24.66 16.28 20.15
N LYS A 792 24.89 16.01 18.86
CA LYS A 792 24.84 17.00 17.76
C LYS A 792 23.84 16.59 16.69
N LEU A 793 23.25 17.58 15.98
CA LEU A 793 22.48 17.30 14.77
C LEU A 793 23.43 16.76 13.70
N ARG A 794 23.16 15.57 13.19
CA ARG A 794 23.97 14.91 12.17
C ARG A 794 23.20 14.79 10.87
N ILE A 795 22.08 14.08 10.86
CA ILE A 795 21.42 13.71 9.61
C ILE A 795 20.18 14.56 9.41
N ILE A 796 20.13 15.27 8.29
CA ILE A 796 18.92 15.85 7.72
C ILE A 796 18.62 15.07 6.42
N PRO A 797 17.54 14.28 6.36
CA PRO A 797 17.26 13.46 5.18
C PRO A 797 16.96 14.32 3.95
N THR A 798 17.37 13.85 2.78
CA THR A 798 17.00 14.44 1.48
C THR A 798 16.43 13.34 0.57
N SER A 799 15.84 13.71 -0.58
CA SER A 799 15.29 12.71 -1.52
C SER A 799 16.33 11.86 -2.21
N GLU A 800 17.58 12.31 -2.24
CA GLU A 800 18.68 11.65 -2.96
C GLU A 800 19.79 11.18 -2.00
N GLY A 801 19.54 11.21 -0.67
CA GLY A 801 20.51 10.87 0.35
C GLY A 801 20.26 11.64 1.65
N TYR A 802 21.27 12.37 2.12
CA TYR A 802 21.14 13.19 3.32
C TYR A 802 22.12 14.38 3.31
N TYR A 803 21.85 15.35 4.19
CA TYR A 803 22.77 16.42 4.52
C TYR A 803 23.36 16.15 5.91
N ASP A 804 24.69 16.05 5.99
CA ASP A 804 25.41 16.01 7.27
C ASP A 804 25.52 17.43 7.81
N ALA A 805 24.76 17.74 8.86
CA ALA A 805 24.69 19.07 9.46
C ALA A 805 25.92 19.44 10.28
N LEU A 806 26.73 18.47 10.71
CA LEU A 806 27.99 18.72 11.39
C LEU A 806 29.10 19.04 10.38
N LEU A 807 29.16 18.27 9.29
CA LEU A 807 30.15 18.46 8.22
C LEU A 807 29.74 19.53 7.20
N ASN A 808 28.49 19.99 7.25
CA ASN A 808 27.91 20.97 6.34
C ASN A 808 27.98 20.53 4.86
N LYS A 809 27.61 19.26 4.60
CA LYS A 809 27.78 18.59 3.31
C LYS A 809 26.56 17.77 2.90
N TYR A 810 26.33 17.70 1.59
CA TYR A 810 25.35 16.79 0.99
C TYR A 810 26.03 15.47 0.62
N VAL A 811 25.45 14.37 1.08
CA VAL A 811 25.81 13.01 0.70
C VAL A 811 24.67 12.44 -0.14
N TYR A 812 25.02 11.92 -1.30
CA TYR A 812 24.10 11.36 -2.28
C TYR A 812 24.22 9.84 -2.33
N ASN A 813 23.11 9.15 -2.61
CA ASN A 813 23.04 7.70 -2.65
C ASN A 813 22.60 7.22 -4.04
N PHE A 814 23.37 6.32 -4.63
CA PHE A 814 22.87 5.43 -5.67
C PHE A 814 22.15 4.24 -5.02
N THR A 815 20.89 4.04 -5.41
CA THR A 815 20.10 2.90 -4.97
C THR A 815 19.80 1.96 -6.12
N ASP A 816 19.74 0.65 -5.86
CA ASP A 816 19.21 -0.30 -6.84
C ASP A 816 17.66 -0.27 -6.89
N HIS A 817 17.07 -1.19 -7.67
CA HIS A 817 15.62 -1.27 -7.89
C HIS A 817 14.81 -1.60 -6.63
N LEU A 818 15.44 -2.05 -5.54
CA LEU A 818 14.78 -2.32 -4.26
C LEU A 818 15.03 -1.21 -3.23
N GLY A 819 15.73 -0.15 -3.63
CA GLY A 819 16.13 0.92 -2.72
C GLY A 819 17.33 0.57 -1.85
N ASN A 820 18.11 -0.47 -2.16
CA ASN A 820 19.34 -0.76 -1.42
C ASN A 820 20.38 0.32 -1.73
N VAL A 821 20.98 0.94 -0.71
CA VAL A 821 22.07 1.91 -0.90
C VAL A 821 23.32 1.17 -1.36
N ARG A 822 23.67 1.28 -2.64
CA ARG A 822 24.81 0.58 -3.27
C ARG A 822 26.10 1.37 -3.21
N LEU A 823 26.01 2.68 -3.37
CA LEU A 823 27.14 3.58 -3.33
C LEU A 823 26.68 4.94 -2.82
N SER A 824 27.48 5.57 -1.96
CA SER A 824 27.27 6.94 -1.52
C SER A 824 28.47 7.82 -1.85
N TYR A 825 28.24 9.09 -2.17
CA TYR A 825 29.29 10.04 -2.55
C TYR A 825 28.99 11.47 -2.09
N THR A 826 30.02 12.30 -1.98
CA THR A 826 29.90 13.72 -1.58
C THR A 826 30.97 14.56 -2.27
N ASP A 827 30.59 15.73 -2.79
CA ASP A 827 31.55 16.72 -3.29
C ASP A 827 32.24 17.39 -2.09
N THR A 828 33.41 16.87 -1.73
CA THR A 828 34.17 17.24 -0.54
C THR A 828 34.98 18.50 -0.75
N ASN A 829 35.53 18.67 -1.96
CA ASN A 829 36.39 19.80 -2.29
C ASN A 829 35.60 21.01 -2.87
N GLY A 830 34.34 20.82 -3.27
CA GLY A 830 33.45 21.86 -3.78
C GLY A 830 33.70 22.26 -5.23
N ASP A 831 34.43 21.46 -6.01
CA ASP A 831 34.78 21.76 -7.41
C ASP A 831 33.70 21.34 -8.42
N GLY A 832 32.67 20.62 -7.96
CA GLY A 832 31.56 20.13 -8.78
C GLY A 832 31.86 18.85 -9.56
N ILE A 833 32.97 18.17 -9.29
CA ILE A 833 33.39 16.91 -9.93
C ILE A 833 33.67 15.88 -8.85
N ILE A 834 32.96 14.76 -8.88
CA ILE A 834 33.23 13.68 -7.92
C ILE A 834 34.47 12.90 -8.34
N GLN A 835 35.49 12.91 -7.49
CA GLN A 835 36.69 12.09 -7.65
C GLN A 835 36.47 10.70 -7.02
N PRO A 836 36.20 9.64 -7.79
CA PRO A 836 35.86 8.34 -7.20
C PRO A 836 37.02 7.65 -6.47
N ARG A 837 38.25 8.08 -6.75
CA ARG A 837 39.50 7.40 -6.35
C ARG A 837 40.47 8.40 -5.76
N ARG A 838 41.49 7.88 -5.07
CA ARG A 838 42.64 8.68 -4.65
C ARG A 838 43.36 9.24 -5.87
N TYR A 839 43.72 10.51 -5.81
CA TYR A 839 44.38 11.21 -6.91
C TYR A 839 45.54 12.06 -6.40
N ASN A 840 46.56 12.27 -7.24
CA ASN A 840 47.72 13.08 -6.87
C ASN A 840 47.56 14.50 -7.41
N THR A 841 47.71 15.49 -6.54
CA THR A 841 47.65 16.92 -6.87
C THR A 841 49.01 17.55 -6.69
N SER A 842 49.44 18.42 -7.60
CA SER A 842 50.73 19.12 -7.48
C SER A 842 50.50 20.58 -7.12
N THR A 843 50.97 21.01 -5.94
CA THR A 843 50.95 22.42 -5.54
C THR A 843 52.34 23.01 -5.73
N CYS A 844 52.46 24.03 -6.57
CA CYS A 844 53.73 24.68 -6.87
C CYS A 844 53.88 26.00 -6.11
N SER A 845 55.01 26.19 -5.42
CA SER A 845 55.39 27.44 -4.78
C SER A 845 56.71 27.96 -5.37
N PRO A 846 56.88 29.29 -5.55
CA PRO A 846 58.14 29.88 -5.99
C PRO A 846 59.34 29.52 -5.11
N ILE A 847 59.10 29.16 -3.84
CA ILE A 847 60.15 28.89 -2.84
C ILE A 847 60.46 27.39 -2.72
N PHE A 848 59.47 26.51 -2.95
CA PHE A 848 59.60 25.07 -2.65
C PHE A 848 59.44 24.15 -3.87
N GLY A 849 59.28 24.70 -5.08
CA GLY A 849 58.97 23.90 -6.27
C GLY A 849 57.56 23.31 -6.20
N CYS A 850 57.30 22.27 -7.00
CA CYS A 850 56.02 21.56 -7.01
C CYS A 850 56.07 20.35 -6.08
N LEU A 851 55.16 20.31 -5.10
CA LEU A 851 54.98 19.17 -4.20
C LEU A 851 53.71 18.41 -4.61
N GLY A 852 53.86 17.11 -4.87
CA GLY A 852 52.75 16.20 -5.11
C GLY A 852 52.14 15.73 -3.79
N GLU A 853 50.82 15.81 -3.65
CA GLU A 853 50.05 15.37 -2.49
C GLU A 853 48.92 14.46 -2.95
N TRP A 854 48.86 13.26 -2.37
CA TRP A 854 47.76 12.32 -2.57
C TRP A 854 46.52 12.78 -1.80
N LYS A 855 45.42 13.00 -2.51
CA LYS A 855 44.11 13.31 -1.96
C LYS A 855 43.23 12.06 -1.92
N PRO A 856 42.37 11.91 -0.89
CA PRO A 856 41.38 10.83 -0.84
C PRO A 856 40.33 11.01 -1.95
N GLY A 857 39.68 9.91 -2.31
CA GLY A 857 38.48 9.96 -3.15
C GLY A 857 37.26 10.50 -2.38
N GLU A 858 36.16 10.66 -3.10
CA GLU A 858 34.92 11.30 -2.65
C GLU A 858 33.74 10.32 -2.55
N ILE A 859 34.03 9.03 -2.68
CA ILE A 859 33.12 7.95 -2.33
C ILE A 859 33.10 7.80 -0.81
N VAL A 860 31.90 7.81 -0.23
CA VAL A 860 31.67 7.66 1.21
C VAL A 860 31.57 6.19 1.58
N GLU A 861 30.85 5.40 0.78
CA GLU A 861 30.70 3.97 1.01
C GLU A 861 30.24 3.23 -0.25
N VAL A 862 30.53 1.93 -0.29
CA VAL A 862 30.02 0.97 -1.27
C VAL A 862 29.48 -0.23 -0.50
N ASN A 863 28.25 -0.64 -0.79
CA ASN A 863 27.61 -1.78 -0.14
C ASN A 863 27.13 -2.79 -1.19
N ASP A 864 27.61 -4.03 -1.04
CA ASP A 864 27.13 -5.18 -1.79
C ASP A 864 26.45 -6.17 -0.83
N PHE A 865 25.39 -6.82 -1.32
CA PHE A 865 24.49 -7.63 -0.51
C PHE A 865 24.29 -9.03 -1.09
N TYR A 866 24.21 -10.03 -0.22
CA TYR A 866 23.57 -11.30 -0.54
C TYR A 866 22.07 -11.08 -0.85
N PRO A 867 21.41 -11.98 -1.60
CA PRO A 867 19.99 -11.87 -1.93
C PRO A 867 19.06 -11.53 -0.76
N PHE A 868 19.23 -12.14 0.42
CA PHE A 868 18.44 -11.85 1.62
C PHE A 868 18.92 -10.62 2.42
N GLY A 869 19.88 -9.85 1.90
CA GLY A 869 20.24 -8.53 2.43
C GLY A 869 21.38 -8.51 3.44
N LEU A 870 22.06 -9.64 3.68
CA LEU A 870 23.30 -9.64 4.44
C LEU A 870 24.38 -8.91 3.62
N LEU A 871 25.20 -8.08 4.27
CA LEU A 871 26.30 -7.38 3.62
C LEU A 871 27.44 -8.35 3.25
N HIS A 872 28.08 -8.14 2.10
CA HIS A 872 29.33 -8.83 1.75
C HIS A 872 30.44 -8.34 2.70
N ASN A 873 31.29 -9.27 3.18
CA ASN A 873 32.41 -8.99 4.10
C ASN A 873 32.02 -8.11 5.30
N TYR A 874 30.92 -8.47 5.96
CA TYR A 874 30.44 -7.77 7.14
C TYR A 874 31.46 -7.87 8.29
N THR A 875 32.24 -6.81 8.48
CA THR A 875 32.86 -6.52 9.77
C THR A 875 31.91 -5.61 10.54
N ALA A 876 31.59 -5.95 11.79
CA ALA A 876 30.64 -5.24 12.65
C ALA A 876 31.16 -3.87 13.13
N THR A 877 31.70 -3.08 12.21
CA THR A 877 32.46 -1.86 12.44
C THR A 877 32.18 -0.88 11.31
N THR A 878 31.10 -0.10 11.40
CA THR A 878 31.02 1.12 10.59
C THR A 878 30.63 2.28 11.49
N GLN A 879 31.65 3.05 11.87
CA GLN A 879 31.56 4.42 12.41
C GLN A 879 31.10 5.41 11.31
N ASN A 880 30.20 5.01 10.41
CA ASN A 880 29.52 5.96 9.53
C ASN A 880 28.29 6.50 10.28
N ALA A 881 28.13 7.83 10.33
CA ALA A 881 26.96 8.44 10.92
C ALA A 881 25.65 8.02 10.21
N TYR A 882 25.72 7.52 8.97
CA TYR A 882 24.56 7.04 8.22
C TYR A 882 24.46 5.51 8.19
N GLN A 883 23.41 4.96 8.80
CA GLN A 883 23.23 3.51 9.02
C GLN A 883 22.13 2.89 8.15
N TYR A 884 21.60 3.60 7.15
CA TYR A 884 20.56 3.08 6.27
C TYR A 884 21.18 2.38 5.06
N LYS A 885 20.96 1.06 4.93
CA LYS A 885 21.66 0.21 3.94
C LYS A 885 20.65 -0.57 3.07
N TYR A 886 20.37 -1.83 3.43
CA TYR A 886 19.46 -2.70 2.72
C TYR A 886 18.03 -2.17 2.79
N ASN A 887 17.38 -2.09 1.63
CA ASN A 887 16.10 -1.45 1.38
C ASN A 887 15.97 -0.05 1.99
N GLY A 888 17.06 0.70 2.21
CA GLY A 888 17.01 1.98 2.91
C GLY A 888 16.57 1.87 4.37
N LYS A 889 16.79 0.74 5.05
CA LYS A 889 16.49 0.52 6.47
C LYS A 889 17.72 0.65 7.34
N GLU A 890 17.51 1.10 8.58
CA GLU A 890 18.59 1.34 9.53
C GLU A 890 19.11 0.03 10.12
N LEU A 891 20.40 -0.25 9.90
CA LEU A 891 21.11 -1.35 10.53
C LEU A 891 21.35 -1.05 12.01
N GLN A 892 20.91 -1.94 12.89
CA GLN A 892 21.12 -1.86 14.33
C GLN A 892 22.43 -2.57 14.73
N GLU A 893 22.93 -2.26 15.93
CA GLU A 893 24.13 -2.85 16.51
C GLU A 893 24.05 -4.39 16.64
N THR A 894 22.83 -4.93 16.67
CA THR A 894 22.55 -6.37 16.68
C THR A 894 22.77 -7.08 15.35
N GLY A 895 23.01 -6.32 14.27
CA GLY A 895 23.02 -6.80 12.89
C GLY A 895 21.62 -6.96 12.28
N MET A 896 20.57 -6.51 12.98
CA MET A 896 19.20 -6.52 12.48
C MET A 896 18.85 -5.19 11.80
N TYR A 897 17.98 -5.23 10.78
CA TYR A 897 17.43 -4.01 10.18
C TYR A 897 16.12 -3.62 10.85
N ASP A 898 15.97 -2.35 11.21
CA ASP A 898 14.72 -1.80 11.72
C ASP A 898 13.81 -1.38 10.55
N TYR A 899 12.71 -2.11 10.39
CA TYR A 899 11.70 -1.85 9.36
C TYR A 899 10.51 -1.04 9.88
N GLY A 900 10.50 -0.64 11.15
CA GLY A 900 9.40 0.07 11.80
C GLY A 900 8.53 -0.89 12.61
N ALA A 901 7.75 -1.76 11.98
CA ALA A 901 6.87 -2.68 12.71
C ALA A 901 7.58 -3.93 13.26
N ARG A 902 8.76 -4.27 12.73
CA ARG A 902 9.56 -5.44 13.10
C ARG A 902 11.04 -5.22 12.82
N PHE A 903 11.91 -6.03 13.46
CA PHE A 903 13.34 -6.08 13.16
C PHE A 903 13.66 -7.32 12.32
N TYR A 904 14.30 -7.11 11.17
CA TYR A 904 14.65 -8.15 10.19
C TYR A 904 16.05 -8.69 10.46
N MET A 905 16.22 -10.03 10.40
CA MET A 905 17.51 -10.70 10.56
C MET A 905 18.02 -11.17 9.20
N PRO A 906 18.86 -10.38 8.49
CA PRO A 906 19.35 -10.72 7.15
C PRO A 906 20.27 -11.94 7.14
N ASP A 907 20.96 -12.20 8.25
CA ASP A 907 21.84 -13.35 8.43
C ASP A 907 21.07 -14.68 8.45
N LEU A 908 19.79 -14.65 8.84
CA LEU A 908 18.88 -15.79 8.88
C LEU A 908 17.77 -15.76 7.81
N GLY A 909 17.64 -14.65 7.07
CA GLY A 909 16.61 -14.47 6.03
C GLY A 909 15.16 -14.41 6.55
N ARG A 910 14.92 -14.00 7.81
CA ARG A 910 13.58 -14.05 8.44
C ARG A 910 13.33 -13.02 9.54
N TRP A 911 12.09 -12.91 9.98
CA TRP A 911 11.68 -12.10 11.14
C TRP A 911 11.79 -12.87 12.47
N GLY A 912 12.00 -12.14 13.57
CA GLY A 912 11.99 -12.68 14.93
C GLY A 912 10.62 -12.67 15.61
N VAL A 913 9.63 -12.00 15.02
CA VAL A 913 8.28 -11.83 15.56
C VAL A 913 7.22 -12.12 14.48
N VAL A 914 6.01 -12.47 14.92
CA VAL A 914 4.87 -12.74 14.02
C VAL A 914 4.52 -11.48 13.23
N ASP A 915 4.30 -11.66 11.93
CA ASP A 915 3.80 -10.61 11.06
C ASP A 915 2.47 -10.03 11.57
N PRO A 916 2.35 -8.71 11.77
CA PRO A 916 1.08 -8.06 12.10
C PRO A 916 -0.06 -8.38 11.10
N LEU A 917 0.30 -8.82 9.89
CA LEU A 917 -0.57 -9.08 8.74
C LEU A 917 -0.51 -10.52 8.25
N ALA A 918 -0.07 -11.45 9.10
CA ALA A 918 0.01 -12.86 8.74
C ALA A 918 -1.32 -13.42 8.18
N THR A 919 -2.47 -12.87 8.60
CA THR A 919 -3.80 -13.25 8.11
C THR A 919 -4.01 -12.90 6.64
N GLU A 920 -3.28 -11.97 6.05
CA GLU A 920 -3.34 -11.71 4.59
C GLU A 920 -2.42 -12.66 3.80
N MET A 921 -1.55 -13.41 4.49
CA MET A 921 -0.51 -14.26 3.91
C MET A 921 -0.60 -15.70 4.42
N ARG A 922 -1.83 -16.22 4.60
CA ARG A 922 -2.12 -17.51 5.26
C ARG A 922 -1.37 -18.72 4.70
N SER A 923 -0.92 -18.68 3.44
CA SER A 923 -0.15 -19.75 2.81
C SER A 923 1.35 -19.76 3.19
N TYR A 924 1.82 -18.73 3.87
CA TYR A 924 3.21 -18.56 4.28
C TYR A 924 3.36 -18.61 5.81
N SER A 925 4.57 -18.92 6.24
CA SER A 925 4.97 -18.78 7.64
C SER A 925 4.79 -17.33 8.11
N PRO A 926 4.23 -17.08 9.30
CA PRO A 926 4.10 -15.72 9.84
C PRO A 926 5.43 -15.01 10.12
N TYR A 927 6.58 -15.66 9.88
CA TYR A 927 7.92 -15.12 10.08
C TYR A 927 8.71 -14.95 8.78
N ASN A 928 8.10 -15.24 7.62
CA ASN A 928 8.81 -15.22 6.34
C ASN A 928 9.14 -13.78 5.89
N TYR A 929 10.25 -13.60 5.19
CA TYR A 929 10.62 -12.33 4.58
C TYR A 929 10.29 -12.34 3.09
N ALA A 930 9.65 -11.27 2.59
CA ALA A 930 9.49 -11.00 1.15
C ALA A 930 8.98 -12.17 0.28
N PHE A 931 8.05 -12.99 0.79
CA PHE A 931 7.58 -14.23 0.13
C PHE A 931 8.70 -15.22 -0.28
N ASN A 932 9.86 -15.12 0.37
CA ASN A 932 11.10 -15.80 0.02
C ASN A 932 11.62 -15.46 -1.39
N ASN A 933 11.25 -14.29 -1.90
CA ASN A 933 11.72 -13.74 -3.16
C ASN A 933 12.15 -12.27 -2.94
N PRO A 934 13.27 -12.08 -2.21
CA PRO A 934 13.76 -10.75 -1.82
C PRO A 934 14.35 -9.95 -2.99
N ILE A 935 14.41 -10.53 -4.19
CA ILE A 935 14.88 -9.86 -5.41
C ILE A 935 13.75 -9.09 -6.09
N ARG A 936 12.51 -9.56 -5.94
CA ARG A 936 11.31 -8.94 -6.51
C ARG A 936 10.52 -8.15 -5.49
N PHE A 937 10.49 -8.60 -4.24
CA PHE A 937 9.65 -8.01 -3.19
C PHE A 937 10.49 -7.36 -2.08
N ILE A 938 9.96 -6.29 -1.50
CA ILE A 938 10.46 -5.64 -0.28
C ILE A 938 9.34 -5.60 0.75
N ASP A 939 9.63 -5.56 2.04
CA ASP A 939 8.64 -5.19 3.06
C ASP A 939 8.87 -3.71 3.43
N PRO A 940 8.02 -2.73 3.07
CA PRO A 940 8.34 -1.32 3.26
C PRO A 940 8.31 -0.87 4.71
N ASP A 941 7.52 -1.50 5.56
CA ASP A 941 7.27 -1.06 6.93
C ASP A 941 7.28 -2.20 7.96
N GLY A 942 7.72 -3.40 7.55
CA GLY A 942 7.78 -4.58 8.39
C GLY A 942 6.40 -5.20 8.63
N ARG A 943 5.42 -4.98 7.76
CA ARG A 943 4.06 -5.54 7.90
C ARG A 943 3.65 -6.38 6.69
N ALA A 944 4.05 -6.04 5.47
CA ALA A 944 3.69 -6.88 4.32
C ALA A 944 4.64 -6.65 3.15
N PRO A 945 5.06 -7.71 2.45
CA PRO A 945 5.80 -7.57 1.22
C PRO A 945 4.99 -6.87 0.12
N VAL A 946 5.66 -6.02 -0.64
CA VAL A 946 5.17 -5.35 -1.85
C VAL A 946 6.16 -5.56 -2.99
N GLY A 947 5.69 -5.44 -4.23
CA GLY A 947 6.57 -5.39 -5.40
C GLY A 947 7.58 -4.24 -5.29
N GLY A 948 8.83 -4.49 -5.68
CA GLY A 948 9.90 -3.50 -5.62
C GLY A 948 9.69 -2.32 -6.58
N PRO A 949 10.26 -1.13 -6.27
CA PRO A 949 10.26 0.04 -7.15
C PRO A 949 10.82 -0.30 -8.55
N GLY A 950 9.93 -0.48 -9.54
CA GLY A 950 10.32 -0.79 -10.92
C GLY A 950 9.84 -2.13 -11.47
N ASP A 951 9.04 -2.90 -10.72
CA ASP A 951 8.40 -4.13 -11.20
C ASP A 951 7.23 -3.90 -12.20
N GLY A 952 7.06 -2.66 -12.67
CA GLY A 952 6.00 -2.23 -13.60
C GLY A 952 4.58 -2.38 -13.07
N THR A 953 4.37 -2.88 -11.84
CA THR A 953 3.07 -2.81 -11.16
C THR A 953 2.81 -1.40 -10.63
N ASP A 954 3.89 -0.64 -10.37
CA ASP A 954 3.87 0.82 -10.20
C ASP A 954 3.44 1.57 -11.49
N GLY A 955 3.52 0.89 -12.65
CA GLY A 955 3.21 1.42 -13.98
C GLY A 955 1.76 1.26 -14.46
N LYS A 956 0.83 0.77 -13.62
CA LYS A 956 -0.61 0.99 -13.89
C LYS A 956 -1.01 2.39 -13.43
N THR A 957 -0.44 3.38 -14.10
CA THR A 957 -0.83 4.78 -14.05
C THR A 957 -2.23 4.90 -14.67
N TYR A 958 -3.28 4.89 -13.85
CA TYR A 958 -4.54 5.48 -14.27
C TYR A 958 -4.51 6.92 -13.76
N ASN A 959 -4.23 7.87 -14.67
CA ASN A 959 -4.23 9.29 -14.37
C ASN A 959 -5.64 9.73 -13.98
N ILE A 960 -5.92 9.97 -12.70
CA ILE A 960 -7.09 10.78 -12.32
C ILE A 960 -6.71 11.69 -11.16
N GLU A 961 -6.60 12.98 -11.46
CA GLU A 961 -6.48 14.10 -10.53
C GLU A 961 -7.85 14.33 -9.85
N GLU A 962 -7.85 14.53 -8.54
CA GLU A 962 -8.86 15.23 -7.73
C GLU A 962 -10.34 15.18 -8.21
N ILE A 963 -11.21 14.37 -7.58
CA ILE A 963 -12.67 14.63 -7.60
C ILE A 963 -13.03 15.53 -6.42
N VAL A 964 -13.13 16.83 -6.67
CA VAL A 964 -13.81 17.76 -5.76
C VAL A 964 -15.32 17.65 -5.97
N ILE A 965 -16.03 16.96 -5.07
CA ILE A 965 -17.49 17.11 -5.02
C ILE A 965 -17.81 18.40 -4.27
N THR A 966 -17.89 19.52 -4.99
CA THR A 966 -18.46 20.76 -4.45
C THR A 966 -19.98 20.66 -4.50
N VAL A 967 -20.64 20.32 -3.39
CA VAL A 967 -22.10 20.45 -3.27
C VAL A 967 -22.44 21.86 -2.81
N ARG A 968 -22.81 22.75 -3.74
CA ARG A 968 -23.50 24.00 -3.38
C ARG A 968 -24.92 23.67 -2.91
N ARG A 969 -25.24 24.03 -1.66
CA ARG A 969 -26.52 23.74 -0.98
C ARG A 969 -27.72 24.26 -1.76
N LYS A 970 -28.74 23.39 -1.93
CA LYS A 970 -30.17 23.71 -1.68
C LYS A 970 -31.02 22.43 -1.65
N THR A 971 -31.64 22.18 -0.49
CA THR A 971 -32.73 21.22 -0.17
C THR A 971 -32.39 19.79 0.27
N ASN A 972 -33.07 19.35 1.35
CA ASN A 972 -32.70 18.28 2.28
C ASN A 972 -33.20 16.86 1.95
N ASN A 973 -33.92 16.62 0.85
CA ASN A 973 -34.58 15.32 0.61
C ASN A 973 -33.95 14.45 -0.50
N PHE A 974 -33.02 15.00 -1.29
CA PHE A 974 -32.26 14.23 -2.28
C PHE A 974 -31.11 13.45 -1.63
N LEU A 975 -30.47 14.03 -0.60
CA LEU A 975 -29.32 13.46 0.13
C LEU A 975 -29.58 12.07 0.71
N ILE A 976 -30.76 11.81 1.28
CA ILE A 976 -31.07 10.52 1.92
C ILE A 976 -31.33 9.44 0.87
N ARG A 977 -31.90 9.79 -0.29
CA ARG A 977 -32.22 8.81 -1.35
C ARG A 977 -30.98 8.43 -2.17
N THR A 978 -30.12 9.40 -2.50
CA THR A 978 -28.85 9.12 -3.19
C THR A 978 -27.88 8.37 -2.28
N TRP A 979 -27.84 8.72 -0.99
CA TRP A 979 -27.01 8.02 0.00
C TRP A 979 -27.52 6.59 0.28
N ASN A 980 -28.83 6.38 0.44
CA ASN A 980 -29.38 5.04 0.64
C ASN A 980 -29.34 4.17 -0.63
N ALA A 981 -29.38 4.76 -1.82
CA ALA A 981 -29.18 4.03 -3.08
C ALA A 981 -27.72 3.56 -3.23
N ILE A 982 -26.75 4.40 -2.87
CA ILE A 982 -25.32 4.05 -2.82
C ILE A 982 -25.06 2.96 -1.76
N GLN A 983 -25.67 3.08 -0.58
CA GLN A 983 -25.54 2.08 0.50
C GLN A 983 -26.17 0.72 0.12
N ASN A 984 -27.33 0.71 -0.55
CA ASN A 984 -27.99 -0.54 -0.96
C ASN A 984 -27.31 -1.22 -2.16
N ALA A 985 -26.74 -0.45 -3.11
CA ALA A 985 -25.95 -0.99 -4.21
C ALA A 985 -24.63 -1.62 -3.73
N LEU A 986 -23.97 -1.01 -2.73
CA LEU A 986 -22.75 -1.55 -2.11
C LEU A 986 -23.03 -2.79 -1.23
N ALA A 987 -24.25 -2.96 -0.72
CA ALA A 987 -24.66 -4.11 0.09
C ALA A 987 -25.04 -5.36 -0.73
N HIS A 988 -25.41 -5.21 -2.01
CA HIS A 988 -25.91 -6.32 -2.85
C HIS A 988 -24.91 -6.85 -3.91
N GLN A 989 -23.66 -6.37 -3.97
CA GLN A 989 -22.72 -6.73 -5.04
C GLN A 989 -21.33 -7.18 -4.56
N TYR A 990 -21.26 -7.99 -3.50
CA TYR A 990 -20.08 -8.83 -3.21
C TYR A 990 -20.45 -10.32 -3.06
N SER A 991 -21.43 -10.79 -3.85
CA SER A 991 -21.41 -12.16 -4.36
C SER A 991 -21.24 -12.08 -5.88
N SER A 992 -20.09 -12.55 -6.37
CA SER A 992 -19.69 -12.66 -7.78
C SER A 992 -19.15 -11.38 -8.47
N LYS A 993 -17.87 -11.50 -8.87
CA LYS A 993 -17.12 -10.78 -9.91
C LYS A 993 -16.57 -9.38 -9.58
N THR A 994 -15.40 -9.38 -8.96
CA THR A 994 -14.21 -8.66 -9.44
C THR A 994 -13.02 -9.62 -9.37
N ASN A 995 -11.95 -9.36 -10.14
CA ASN A 995 -10.66 -10.08 -10.12
C ASN A 995 -9.94 -9.93 -8.78
N ALA A 996 -10.57 -10.39 -7.69
CA ALA A 996 -9.85 -10.89 -6.55
C ALA A 996 -8.94 -12.04 -7.04
N ASP A 997 -7.72 -12.09 -6.54
CA ASP A 997 -6.90 -13.30 -6.48
C ASP A 997 -5.85 -13.59 -7.56
N LYS A 998 -5.36 -12.61 -8.35
CA LYS A 998 -4.17 -12.86 -9.19
C LYS A 998 -2.82 -12.48 -8.57
N TYR A 999 -2.79 -11.51 -7.67
CA TYR A 999 -1.71 -11.28 -6.68
C TYR A 999 -2.38 -10.57 -5.50
N GLY A 1000 -2.21 -11.09 -4.28
CA GLY A 1000 -3.01 -10.77 -3.08
C GLY A 1000 -3.41 -9.30 -2.93
N GLY A 1001 -4.62 -9.07 -2.40
CA GLY A 1001 -5.33 -7.78 -2.28
C GLY A 1001 -4.61 -6.67 -1.51
N LEU A 1002 -3.46 -6.22 -1.98
CA LEU A 1002 -2.60 -5.21 -1.35
C LEU A 1002 -3.18 -3.79 -1.45
N ASN A 1003 -4.00 -3.50 -2.46
CA ASN A 1003 -4.25 -2.12 -2.86
C ASN A 1003 -5.39 -1.40 -2.10
N SER A 1004 -6.33 -2.14 -1.51
CA SER A 1004 -7.37 -1.65 -0.59
C SER A 1004 -6.90 -1.60 0.87
N TYR A 1005 -5.66 -2.04 1.09
CA TYR A 1005 -5.06 -2.36 2.38
C TYR A 1005 -3.82 -1.49 2.69
N ARG A 1006 -3.08 -1.04 1.66
CA ARG A 1006 -2.01 -0.03 1.78
C ARG A 1006 -2.48 1.32 2.37
N GLN A 1007 -3.75 1.70 2.22
CA GLN A 1007 -4.31 2.91 2.85
C GLN A 1007 -4.70 2.71 4.34
N TRP A 1008 -4.51 1.49 4.84
CA TRP A 1008 -4.90 1.01 6.16
C TRP A 1008 -3.68 0.89 7.10
N GLN A 1009 -2.45 1.02 6.57
CA GLN A 1009 -1.14 0.77 7.21
C GLN A 1009 -0.56 1.94 8.04
N ALA A 1010 -0.97 3.20 7.82
CA ALA A 1010 -0.42 4.34 8.56
C ALA A 1010 -1.02 4.56 9.97
N SER A 1011 -1.74 3.56 10.51
CA SER A 1011 -2.16 3.56 11.91
C SER A 1011 -1.47 2.43 12.68
N PRO A 1012 -0.81 2.73 13.80
CA PRO A 1012 -0.39 1.70 14.78
C PRO A 1012 -1.55 0.88 15.37
N PHE A 1013 -2.79 1.33 15.19
CA PHE A 1013 -3.97 0.77 15.83
C PHE A 1013 -4.84 0.03 14.82
N TYR A 1014 -4.21 -0.67 13.86
CA TYR A 1014 -4.94 -1.62 13.03
C TYR A 1014 -5.72 -2.59 13.92
N ASN A 1015 -7.02 -2.71 13.65
CA ASN A 1015 -7.78 -3.83 14.14
C ASN A 1015 -8.55 -4.49 12.99
N GLU A 1016 -8.39 -5.80 12.90
CA GLU A 1016 -9.11 -6.67 11.98
C GLU A 1016 -10.60 -6.68 12.36
N GLY A 1017 -11.47 -6.11 11.51
CA GLY A 1017 -12.92 -6.01 11.75
C GLY A 1017 -13.60 -4.64 11.56
N GLU A 1018 -12.92 -3.61 11.02
CA GLU A 1018 -13.57 -2.33 10.65
C GLU A 1018 -14.62 -2.49 9.53
N THR A 1019 -15.75 -1.78 9.65
CA THR A 1019 -16.77 -1.72 8.59
C THR A 1019 -16.27 -0.94 7.36
N LYS A 1020 -16.83 -1.19 6.18
CA LYS A 1020 -16.49 -0.46 4.94
C LYS A 1020 -16.77 1.05 5.05
N THR A 1021 -17.74 1.46 5.87
CA THR A 1021 -18.15 2.85 6.05
C THR A 1021 -17.16 3.63 6.91
N ASP A 1022 -16.65 3.01 7.98
CA ASP A 1022 -15.57 3.56 8.82
C ASP A 1022 -14.28 3.77 8.02
N ARG A 1023 -14.03 2.89 7.04
CA ARG A 1023 -12.91 2.96 6.10
C ARG A 1023 -12.97 4.19 5.18
N ILE A 1024 -14.15 4.53 4.66
CA ILE A 1024 -14.36 5.62 3.70
C ILE A 1024 -14.21 7.00 4.37
N PHE A 1025 -14.76 7.20 5.57
CA PHE A 1025 -14.63 8.48 6.27
C PHE A 1025 -13.21 8.73 6.81
N ARG A 1026 -12.46 7.67 7.14
CA ARG A 1026 -11.04 7.75 7.51
C ARG A 1026 -10.13 8.08 6.31
N LEU A 1027 -10.44 7.56 5.12
CA LEU A 1027 -9.72 7.78 3.87
C LEU A 1027 -9.69 9.24 3.41
N ILE A 1028 -10.80 9.96 3.59
CA ILE A 1028 -10.90 11.40 3.26
C ILE A 1028 -10.04 12.25 4.23
N GLY A 1029 -9.82 11.78 5.46
CA GLY A 1029 -9.01 12.47 6.46
C GLY A 1029 -7.50 12.18 6.38
N ASN A 1030 -7.10 11.00 5.91
CA ASN A 1030 -5.69 10.54 5.93
C ASN A 1030 -4.90 10.83 4.65
N SER A 1031 -5.55 11.16 3.53
CA SER A 1031 -4.88 11.61 2.30
C SER A 1031 -3.96 12.83 2.50
N LYS A 1032 -4.15 13.57 3.59
CA LYS A 1032 -3.34 14.74 3.98
C LYS A 1032 -2.13 14.46 4.88
N ARG A 1033 -2.06 13.30 5.54
CA ARG A 1033 -1.00 13.01 6.54
C ARG A 1033 0.23 12.35 5.93
N GLU A 1034 0.07 11.59 4.85
CA GLU A 1034 1.18 10.85 4.22
C GLU A 1034 2.02 11.69 3.25
N GLU A 1035 1.49 12.79 2.71
CA GLU A 1035 2.30 13.81 2.03
C GLU A 1035 3.32 14.47 2.98
N MET A 1036 3.16 14.34 4.30
CA MET A 1036 4.08 14.93 5.29
C MET A 1036 5.02 13.91 5.94
N LEU A 1037 4.74 12.61 5.85
CA LEU A 1037 5.62 11.55 6.41
C LEU A 1037 6.69 11.08 5.41
N ASP A 1038 6.50 11.37 4.12
CA ASP A 1038 7.48 11.11 3.05
C ASP A 1038 8.61 12.17 2.98
N PHE A 1039 8.60 13.16 3.87
CA PHE A 1039 9.66 14.17 4.02
C PHE A 1039 10.46 14.04 5.34
N GLY A 1040 10.13 13.05 6.17
CA GLY A 1040 10.66 12.89 7.53
C GLY A 1040 11.41 11.58 7.80
N GLY A 1041 11.85 10.86 6.78
CA GLY A 1041 12.66 9.66 6.94
C GLY A 1041 13.47 9.44 5.68
N GLY A 1042 14.80 9.38 5.80
CA GLY A 1042 15.71 9.38 4.66
C GLY A 1042 15.40 8.32 3.62
N GLY A 1043 15.53 8.74 2.35
CA GLY A 1043 15.81 7.87 1.23
C GLY A 1043 14.71 6.88 0.85
N TYR A 1044 13.63 7.36 0.26
CA TYR A 1044 13.01 6.61 -0.85
C TYR A 1044 12.82 7.54 -2.04
N ASN A 1045 13.50 7.15 -3.11
CA ASN A 1045 13.39 7.72 -4.43
C ASN A 1045 11.92 7.84 -4.84
N MET A 1046 11.60 9.05 -5.30
CA MET A 1046 10.38 9.43 -5.99
C MET A 1046 9.92 8.41 -7.04
N TRP A 1047 9.08 7.46 -6.64
CA TRP A 1047 8.20 6.70 -7.55
C TRP A 1047 6.81 6.45 -6.96
N GLY A 1048 6.46 7.10 -5.84
CA GLY A 1048 5.18 6.94 -5.16
C GLY A 1048 4.15 8.06 -5.33
N GLY A 1049 4.49 9.15 -6.04
CA GLY A 1049 3.69 10.38 -6.08
C GLY A 1049 2.48 10.38 -7.01
N TYR A 1050 2.34 9.39 -7.90
CA TYR A 1050 1.30 9.41 -8.96
C TYR A 1050 0.27 8.28 -8.89
N GLY A 1051 0.48 7.24 -8.08
CA GLY A 1051 -0.41 6.06 -8.02
C GLY A 1051 -1.58 6.13 -7.03
N ARG A 1052 -1.77 7.25 -6.32
CA ARG A 1052 -2.64 7.31 -5.11
C ARG A 1052 -3.97 8.06 -5.28
N ALA A 1053 -4.16 8.80 -6.38
CA ALA A 1053 -5.41 9.50 -6.70
C ALA A 1053 -6.37 8.66 -7.60
N THR A 1054 -5.83 7.67 -8.31
CA THR A 1054 -6.53 6.72 -9.18
C THR A 1054 -7.70 5.95 -8.53
N LYS A 1055 -7.55 5.49 -7.28
CA LYS A 1055 -8.41 4.43 -6.73
C LYS A 1055 -9.78 4.90 -6.25
N ALA A 1056 -9.94 6.19 -5.98
CA ALA A 1056 -11.27 6.77 -5.73
C ALA A 1056 -12.09 6.79 -7.03
N VAL A 1057 -11.43 6.88 -8.18
CA VAL A 1057 -12.10 6.99 -9.46
C VAL A 1057 -12.35 5.65 -10.12
N ASN A 1058 -11.54 4.60 -9.92
CA ASN A 1058 -11.93 3.26 -10.39
C ASN A 1058 -13.23 2.75 -9.72
N ALA A 1059 -13.50 3.13 -8.46
CA ALA A 1059 -14.77 2.85 -7.80
C ALA A 1059 -15.95 3.69 -8.35
N ILE A 1060 -15.65 4.83 -8.99
CA ILE A 1060 -16.64 5.73 -9.62
C ILE A 1060 -16.78 5.47 -11.12
N GLU A 1061 -15.75 4.96 -11.80
CA GLU A 1061 -15.71 4.55 -13.19
C GLU A 1061 -16.28 3.13 -13.35
N GLU A 1062 -16.10 2.25 -12.37
CA GLU A 1062 -16.95 1.06 -12.22
C GLU A 1062 -18.40 1.47 -11.89
N ALA A 1063 -18.64 2.51 -11.07
CA ALA A 1063 -20.01 3.00 -10.82
C ALA A 1063 -20.66 3.73 -12.01
N SER A 1064 -19.89 4.37 -12.89
CA SER A 1064 -20.40 5.02 -14.10
C SER A 1064 -20.60 4.02 -15.24
N ASN A 1065 -19.78 2.96 -15.29
CA ASN A 1065 -19.98 1.81 -16.16
C ASN A 1065 -21.00 0.79 -15.60
N LEU A 1066 -21.42 0.94 -14.34
CA LEU A 1066 -22.57 0.30 -13.71
C LEU A 1066 -23.85 1.12 -13.90
N ILE A 1067 -24.11 1.55 -15.14
CA ILE A 1067 -25.46 1.44 -15.66
C ILE A 1067 -25.58 0.02 -16.24
N PRO A 1068 -25.82 -1.04 -15.44
CA PRO A 1068 -26.31 -2.28 -16.02
C PRO A 1068 -27.69 -1.99 -16.61
N ALA A 1069 -27.86 -2.40 -17.86
CA ALA A 1069 -29.16 -2.70 -18.40
C ALA A 1069 -29.97 -3.53 -17.39
N LYS A 1070 -31.18 -3.05 -17.08
CA LYS A 1070 -32.25 -3.69 -16.28
C LYS A 1070 -31.89 -4.06 -14.83
N SER A 1071 -32.18 -3.14 -13.90
CA SER A 1071 -32.63 -3.53 -12.56
C SER A 1071 -33.98 -4.25 -12.66
N THR A 1072 -34.16 -5.36 -11.94
CA THR A 1072 -35.44 -6.09 -11.78
C THR A 1072 -36.48 -5.35 -10.92
N ALA A 1073 -36.43 -4.02 -10.89
CA ALA A 1073 -37.55 -3.19 -10.48
C ALA A 1073 -38.39 -2.89 -11.73
N PRO A 1074 -39.74 -3.04 -11.69
CA PRO A 1074 -40.59 -2.71 -12.82
C PRO A 1074 -40.28 -1.29 -13.31
N GLN A 1075 -40.03 -1.14 -14.62
CA GLN A 1075 -39.84 0.19 -15.18
C GLN A 1075 -41.10 1.02 -14.94
N VAL A 1076 -40.97 2.35 -14.85
CA VAL A 1076 -42.12 3.24 -14.70
C VAL A 1076 -43.12 2.94 -15.82
N GLY A 1077 -44.30 2.42 -15.45
CA GLY A 1077 -45.36 1.99 -16.36
C GLY A 1077 -45.43 0.51 -16.73
N GLU A 1078 -44.60 -0.35 -16.14
CA GLU A 1078 -44.71 -1.81 -16.29
C GLU A 1078 -45.73 -2.38 -15.29
N SER A 1079 -46.83 -2.93 -15.80
CA SER A 1079 -47.77 -3.74 -15.01
C SER A 1079 -47.16 -5.12 -14.76
N LEU A 1080 -46.96 -5.50 -13.51
CA LEU A 1080 -46.51 -6.84 -13.18
C LEU A 1080 -47.67 -7.82 -13.40
N GLY A 1081 -47.42 -8.91 -14.11
CA GLY A 1081 -48.43 -9.96 -14.30
C GLY A 1081 -48.88 -10.51 -12.94
N LEU A 1082 -50.14 -10.29 -12.58
CA LEU A 1082 -50.70 -10.63 -11.29
C LEU A 1082 -51.56 -11.89 -11.41
N THR A 1083 -51.22 -12.93 -10.66
CA THR A 1083 -52.05 -14.13 -10.50
C THR A 1083 -52.43 -14.27 -9.03
N VAL A 1084 -53.73 -14.35 -8.75
CA VAL A 1084 -54.24 -14.60 -7.40
C VAL A 1084 -54.54 -16.09 -7.25
N ARG A 1085 -53.91 -16.75 -6.28
CA ARG A 1085 -54.22 -18.14 -5.89
C ARG A 1085 -54.45 -18.21 -4.39
N GLU A 1086 -55.61 -18.75 -3.98
CA GLU A 1086 -55.97 -18.93 -2.57
C GLU A 1086 -55.84 -17.64 -1.73
N GLY A 1087 -56.10 -16.48 -2.35
CA GLY A 1087 -56.02 -15.17 -1.70
C GLY A 1087 -54.61 -14.54 -1.64
N ASN A 1088 -53.57 -15.23 -2.11
CA ASN A 1088 -52.21 -14.69 -2.20
C ASN A 1088 -51.89 -14.16 -3.60
N ILE A 1089 -51.06 -13.12 -3.67
CA ILE A 1089 -50.57 -12.54 -4.91
C ILE A 1089 -49.28 -13.22 -5.35
N SER A 1090 -49.27 -13.73 -6.58
CA SER A 1090 -48.04 -14.08 -7.30
C SER A 1090 -47.79 -13.03 -8.40
N ILE A 1091 -46.59 -12.46 -8.37
CA ILE A 1091 -46.06 -11.57 -9.41
C ILE A 1091 -44.84 -12.24 -10.05
N GLY A 1092 -44.59 -12.04 -11.34
CA GLY A 1092 -43.44 -12.62 -12.04
C GLY A 1092 -42.11 -12.10 -11.49
N GLY A 1093 -41.55 -12.77 -10.47
CA GLY A 1093 -40.32 -12.36 -9.77
C GLY A 1093 -40.38 -12.60 -8.25
N ASN A 1094 -39.50 -11.94 -7.49
CA ASN A 1094 -39.48 -12.02 -6.03
C ASN A 1094 -40.69 -11.28 -5.44
N ALA A 1095 -41.63 -12.01 -4.81
CA ALA A 1095 -42.86 -11.48 -4.23
C ALA A 1095 -42.67 -10.74 -2.87
N ASN A 1096 -41.48 -10.17 -2.65
CA ASN A 1096 -41.11 -9.43 -1.44
C ASN A 1096 -40.70 -8.00 -1.82
N GLY A 1097 -41.43 -6.99 -1.33
CA GLY A 1097 -41.12 -5.59 -1.65
C GLY A 1097 -42.30 -4.64 -1.49
N ARG A 1098 -42.09 -3.35 -1.75
CA ARG A 1098 -43.17 -2.35 -1.91
C ARG A 1098 -43.46 -2.15 -3.40
N PHE A 1099 -44.74 -2.09 -3.73
CA PHE A 1099 -45.21 -1.89 -5.10
C PHE A 1099 -46.35 -0.87 -5.10
N ASP A 1100 -46.47 -0.11 -6.19
CA ASP A 1100 -47.66 0.71 -6.41
C ASP A 1100 -48.80 -0.20 -6.84
N PHE A 1101 -50.02 0.11 -6.38
CA PHE A 1101 -51.23 -0.57 -6.83
C PHE A 1101 -52.28 0.43 -7.31
N VAL A 1102 -53.10 -0.04 -8.25
CA VAL A 1102 -54.33 0.64 -8.69
C VAL A 1102 -55.43 -0.41 -8.80
N VAL A 1103 -56.57 -0.13 -8.18
CA VAL A 1103 -57.83 -0.82 -8.46
C VAL A 1103 -58.66 0.07 -9.37
N THR A 1104 -59.01 -0.43 -10.55
CA THR A 1104 -59.82 0.32 -11.53
C THR A 1104 -61.29 0.35 -11.09
N LYS A 1105 -62.12 1.22 -11.70
CA LYS A 1105 -63.57 1.24 -11.41
C LYS A 1105 -64.28 -0.05 -11.85
N SER A 1106 -63.67 -0.84 -12.74
CA SER A 1106 -64.11 -2.20 -13.10
C SER A 1106 -63.77 -3.26 -12.05
N GLY A 1107 -63.00 -2.91 -11.00
CA GLY A 1107 -62.60 -3.82 -9.93
C GLY A 1107 -61.29 -4.58 -10.18
N ASP A 1108 -60.56 -4.26 -11.25
CA ASP A 1108 -59.31 -4.94 -11.59
C ASP A 1108 -58.15 -4.39 -10.75
N LEU A 1109 -57.51 -5.27 -9.98
CA LEU A 1109 -56.30 -4.94 -9.22
C LEU A 1109 -55.06 -5.08 -10.10
N LYS A 1110 -54.31 -3.99 -10.23
CA LYS A 1110 -53.01 -3.94 -10.91
C LYS A 1110 -51.92 -3.55 -9.92
N VAL A 1111 -50.75 -4.18 -10.06
CA VAL A 1111 -49.57 -3.94 -9.22
C VAL A 1111 -48.36 -3.71 -10.12
N GLY A 1112 -47.53 -2.72 -9.81
CA GLY A 1112 -46.35 -2.38 -10.61
C GLY A 1112 -45.68 -1.08 -10.15
N SER A 1113 -45.20 -0.28 -11.09
CA SER A 1113 -44.52 1.00 -10.83
C SER A 1113 -45.20 2.15 -11.57
N GLY A 1114 -45.64 3.18 -10.84
CA GLY A 1114 -46.29 4.38 -11.37
C GLY A 1114 -47.82 4.28 -11.50
N HIS A 1115 -48.55 4.97 -10.60
CA HIS A 1115 -50.02 4.94 -10.54
C HIS A 1115 -50.71 5.37 -11.85
N TYR A 1116 -50.21 6.42 -12.51
CA TYR A 1116 -50.78 6.93 -13.76
C TYR A 1116 -50.81 5.85 -14.85
N TYR A 1117 -49.70 5.15 -15.04
CA TYR A 1117 -49.57 4.11 -16.06
C TYR A 1117 -50.36 2.85 -15.73
N LEU A 1118 -50.43 2.45 -14.44
CA LEU A 1118 -51.26 1.33 -14.00
C LEU A 1118 -52.76 1.59 -14.25
N SER A 1119 -53.21 2.84 -14.06
CA SER A 1119 -54.61 3.23 -14.28
C SER A 1119 -55.02 3.27 -15.76
N GLY A 1120 -54.06 3.40 -16.68
CA GLY A 1120 -54.31 3.62 -18.12
C GLY A 1120 -54.85 5.01 -18.45
N GLU A 1121 -55.71 5.57 -17.59
CA GLU A 1121 -56.24 6.94 -17.65
C GLU A 1121 -56.59 7.46 -16.23
N ALA A 1122 -56.38 8.75 -15.99
CA ALA A 1122 -56.64 9.47 -14.73
C ALA A 1122 -57.99 9.17 -14.06
N ASN A 1123 -59.04 8.93 -14.87
CA ASN A 1123 -60.43 8.89 -14.41
C ASN A 1123 -60.94 7.47 -14.09
N ASN A 1124 -60.12 6.43 -14.30
CA ASN A 1124 -60.49 5.02 -14.09
C ASN A 1124 -59.82 4.42 -12.83
N VAL A 1125 -59.84 5.15 -11.71
CA VAL A 1125 -59.27 4.72 -10.43
C VAL A 1125 -60.36 4.67 -9.36
N GLN A 1126 -60.46 3.54 -8.66
CA GLN A 1126 -61.30 3.34 -7.48
C GLN A 1126 -60.47 3.39 -6.18
N ALA A 1127 -59.23 2.87 -6.22
CA ALA A 1127 -58.25 2.98 -5.14
C ALA A 1127 -56.84 2.99 -5.75
N ALA A 1128 -55.94 3.83 -5.24
CA ALA A 1128 -54.53 3.79 -5.60
C ALA A 1128 -53.66 4.15 -4.39
N GLY A 1129 -52.50 3.51 -4.30
CA GLY A 1129 -51.60 3.66 -3.18
C GLY A 1129 -50.42 2.71 -3.29
N GLN A 1130 -49.82 2.35 -2.17
CA GLN A 1130 -48.75 1.35 -2.15
C GLN A 1130 -49.13 0.16 -1.29
N ILE A 1131 -48.71 -1.03 -1.73
CA ILE A 1131 -48.76 -2.25 -0.94
C ILE A 1131 -47.35 -2.75 -0.63
N ARG A 1132 -47.19 -3.39 0.53
CA ARG A 1132 -46.00 -4.19 0.84
C ARG A 1132 -46.37 -5.66 0.80
N LEU A 1133 -45.64 -6.43 -0.01
CA LEU A 1133 -45.76 -7.88 -0.10
C LEU A 1133 -44.66 -8.56 0.70
N HIS A 1134 -45.03 -9.62 1.43
CA HIS A 1134 -44.09 -10.57 2.03
C HIS A 1134 -44.57 -11.99 1.72
N ASN A 1135 -43.76 -12.78 1.00
CA ASN A 1135 -44.09 -14.14 0.54
C ASN A 1135 -45.49 -14.23 -0.14
N GLY A 1136 -45.85 -13.23 -0.94
CA GLY A 1136 -47.13 -13.17 -1.66
C GLY A 1136 -48.34 -12.68 -0.86
N GLN A 1137 -48.18 -12.38 0.43
CA GLN A 1137 -49.22 -11.78 1.27
C GLN A 1137 -49.06 -10.26 1.37
N ILE A 1138 -50.18 -9.52 1.35
CA ILE A 1138 -50.17 -8.09 1.65
C ILE A 1138 -50.03 -7.90 3.16
N VAL A 1139 -48.91 -7.30 3.59
CA VAL A 1139 -48.63 -7.00 5.00
C VAL A 1139 -48.84 -5.52 5.35
N GLU A 1140 -48.86 -4.64 4.36
CA GLU A 1140 -49.11 -3.19 4.55
C GLU A 1140 -49.83 -2.61 3.33
N ILE A 1141 -50.78 -1.71 3.56
CA ILE A 1141 -51.47 -0.90 2.53
C ILE A 1141 -51.37 0.56 2.96
N ASN A 1142 -51.07 1.46 2.03
CA ASN A 1142 -51.14 2.90 2.27
C ASN A 1142 -51.81 3.66 1.12
N ASN A 1143 -52.10 4.94 1.33
CA ASN A 1143 -52.74 5.83 0.36
C ASN A 1143 -51.77 6.79 -0.36
N VAL A 1144 -50.48 6.46 -0.41
CA VAL A 1144 -49.48 7.30 -1.09
C VAL A 1144 -49.62 7.11 -2.61
N SER A 1145 -50.17 8.11 -3.30
CA SER A 1145 -50.26 8.13 -4.76
C SER A 1145 -50.02 9.55 -5.31
N GLY A 1146 -49.37 9.64 -6.48
CA GLY A 1146 -48.94 10.92 -7.06
C GLY A 1146 -49.91 11.56 -8.05
N HIS A 1147 -50.97 10.85 -8.47
CA HIS A 1147 -51.94 11.35 -9.48
C HIS A 1147 -53.40 11.18 -9.03
N TYR A 1148 -53.70 10.19 -8.21
CA TYR A 1148 -55.01 10.03 -7.55
C TYR A 1148 -54.81 10.37 -6.08
N ALA A 1149 -55.49 11.38 -5.56
CA ALA A 1149 -55.39 11.81 -4.16
C ALA A 1149 -56.61 11.31 -3.38
N PRO A 1150 -56.61 10.07 -2.88
CA PRO A 1150 -57.72 9.53 -2.08
C PRO A 1150 -57.82 10.26 -0.74
N SER A 1151 -59.03 10.71 -0.40
CA SER A 1151 -59.33 11.22 0.93
C SER A 1151 -59.06 10.15 2.00
N ALA A 1152 -58.79 10.58 3.23
CA ALA A 1152 -58.61 9.65 4.35
C ALA A 1152 -59.83 8.73 4.57
N GLN A 1153 -61.03 9.18 4.21
CA GLN A 1153 -62.26 8.39 4.29
C GLN A 1153 -62.37 7.34 3.17
N GLU A 1154 -61.89 7.65 1.96
CA GLU A 1154 -61.80 6.67 0.87
C GLU A 1154 -60.72 5.61 1.15
N ALA A 1155 -59.59 6.02 1.71
CA ALA A 1155 -58.49 5.14 2.08
C ALA A 1155 -58.88 4.08 3.14
N GLN A 1156 -59.84 4.36 4.02
CA GLN A 1156 -60.37 3.39 4.98
C GLN A 1156 -60.97 2.16 4.30
N ASN A 1157 -61.47 2.30 3.07
CA ASN A 1157 -62.10 1.22 2.32
C ASN A 1157 -61.10 0.42 1.47
N PHE A 1158 -59.82 0.79 1.40
CA PHE A 1158 -58.83 0.14 0.53
C PHE A 1158 -58.69 -1.38 0.76
N PRO A 1159 -58.61 -1.89 2.01
CA PRO A 1159 -58.56 -3.33 2.24
C PRO A 1159 -59.80 -4.06 1.67
N SER A 1160 -60.99 -3.50 1.88
CA SER A 1160 -62.24 -4.05 1.36
C SER A 1160 -62.29 -4.04 -0.17
N ILE A 1161 -61.81 -2.95 -0.80
CA ILE A 1161 -61.74 -2.80 -2.25
C ILE A 1161 -60.76 -3.82 -2.85
N ILE A 1162 -59.57 -3.99 -2.26
CA ILE A 1162 -58.56 -4.97 -2.70
C ILE A 1162 -59.07 -6.40 -2.50
N SER A 1163 -59.80 -6.68 -1.41
CA SER A 1163 -60.36 -8.01 -1.17
C SER A 1163 -61.49 -8.40 -2.13
N LYS A 1164 -62.20 -7.44 -2.73
CA LYS A 1164 -63.14 -7.71 -3.82
C LYS A 1164 -62.45 -8.18 -5.11
N ALA A 1165 -61.17 -7.86 -5.28
CA ALA A 1165 -60.33 -8.38 -6.36
C ALA A 1165 -59.75 -9.78 -6.06
N GLY A 1166 -60.24 -10.46 -5.01
CA GLY A 1166 -59.88 -11.84 -4.67
C GLY A 1166 -58.63 -11.99 -3.78
N VAL A 1167 -58.05 -10.90 -3.30
CA VAL A 1167 -56.82 -10.91 -2.48
C VAL A 1167 -57.13 -10.81 -0.98
N ASN A 1168 -56.49 -11.64 -0.17
CA ASN A 1168 -56.63 -11.58 1.28
C ASN A 1168 -55.89 -10.36 1.86
N THR A 1169 -56.62 -9.50 2.59
CA THR A 1169 -56.08 -8.32 3.28
C THR A 1169 -56.26 -8.36 4.80
N SER A 1170 -56.74 -9.48 5.37
CA SER A 1170 -57.12 -9.58 6.79
C SER A 1170 -55.98 -9.29 7.77
N ASN A 1171 -54.74 -9.51 7.35
CA ASN A 1171 -53.53 -9.30 8.15
C ASN A 1171 -52.72 -8.07 7.74
N ALA A 1172 -53.24 -7.24 6.81
CA ALA A 1172 -52.54 -6.08 6.29
C ALA A 1172 -52.69 -4.87 7.23
N LYS A 1173 -51.58 -4.22 7.58
CA LYS A 1173 -51.62 -2.94 8.29
C LYS A 1173 -52.00 -1.81 7.33
N LEU A 1174 -53.14 -1.16 7.55
CA LEU A 1174 -53.54 0.04 6.81
C LEU A 1174 -52.89 1.29 7.44
N THR A 1175 -52.12 2.04 6.65
CA THR A 1175 -51.52 3.32 7.06
C THR A 1175 -52.08 4.44 6.19
N ILE A 1176 -52.85 5.35 6.79
CA ILE A 1176 -53.48 6.48 6.08
C ILE A 1176 -52.67 7.75 6.39
N PHE A 1177 -52.09 8.33 5.35
CA PHE A 1177 -51.47 9.65 5.38
C PHE A 1177 -52.54 10.70 5.09
N LYS A 1178 -52.63 11.71 5.95
CA LYS A 1178 -53.41 12.92 5.67
C LYS A 1178 -52.57 13.82 4.77
N GLU A 1179 -53.16 14.36 3.71
CA GLU A 1179 -52.57 15.50 3.00
C GLU A 1179 -52.42 16.71 3.93
#